data_AF-A0A429ZIJ4-F1
#
_entry.id   AF-A0A429ZIJ4-F1
#
_cell.length_a   1.000
_cell.length_b   1.000
_cell.length_c   1.000
_cell.angle_alpha   90.00
_cell.angle_beta   90.00
_cell.angle_gamma   90.00
#
_symmetry.space_group_name_H-M   'P 1'
#
loop_
_entity.id
_entity.type
_entity.pdbx_description
1 polymer ?
#
loop_
_entity_poly.entity_id
_entity_poly.type
_entity_poly.pdbx_seq_one_letter_code
_entity_poly.pdbx_strand_id
1 'polypeptide(L)'
;MKNNNLKMKSVFMFSLLIVALMISSVLTIAKTKKVYNGDQYITSIRLNHGDGKQIVDGDTMYINEKYSLEYDWEIPDNTFKQGESLDFSIPKEFKIVDKMNIILKDGSQEVARADVEGNDTDGYYIHMTFTTDYVETHSLVSGKFDFNYILNEKYIKQGSDNTILLPDQEIIVHVPEYDRPNEGGGGGVDAGDVNANKKMGQEPDITTAEHPIIFKWQIDLGKNQLLGKANSFEEIKHIYIKDTPKEQKFIPFVEIDDYWGDSFAFDGAFFTNADWVYEGLPMGAVTLEKNSSGDYYESFEVDILPRINEFIKKAEPNDGSDKADFKQYKIEYYTEPLYELTEDTRFDNDATVTIEYENGEKDSWNLSHSIMYNVAEGSITGQTGGVSFEKVDADNNKSLTGAEFDLYQQLNGKDDKKIQSGIKTDAKGKVEVDNLTVGNYYFVETKAPEGYELSKEKLAFTLERQDMSSDNQTIKIKDIGQFKNNQTKNIDVNVTKRWKDNENQDGIRPKSIQVQLYADGKESGKPVELNEDNAWKHTWKNLAESSNGQTIKYTVKEVSDVPGYTSSINDSNASDVIITNTHDPEITEIKGEKHWDDANNQDGKRPTSIEVNLLADGKIIDTKTVTEKDNWKYEFTNLPKYNQGKLIRYTVTENTVEDYSTTVNGTDLINHYTPGKISVTVTKRWEDNNNQDGLRPNTIQVQLYADGKESGKPVELNDGNEWTYTWQELAEKANGQTIKYTVKEVSHVPGYTVTTTDSNQGNIIITNTHNSEITEIKGEKHWDDANNQDGKRPTSIEVNLLADGKIIDTKTVTEKDNWKYEFTNLPKYNQGKLIRYTVTENTVEDYSTTVNGTDL
;
A
#
# COMPACT_ATOMS: atom_id res chain seq x y z
N MET A 1 -38.92 -0.33 -62.83
CA MET A 1 -39.95 0.57 -63.40
C MET A 1 -40.09 1.79 -62.51
N LYS A 2 -40.51 2.94 -63.07
CA LYS A 2 -41.18 4.14 -62.49
C LYS A 2 -41.45 4.20 -60.96
N ASN A 3 -41.50 5.36 -60.28
CA ASN A 3 -40.96 6.72 -60.49
C ASN A 3 -41.32 7.57 -59.23
N ASN A 4 -40.47 8.52 -58.83
CA ASN A 4 -40.74 9.76 -58.06
C ASN A 4 -41.70 9.80 -56.84
N ASN A 5 -41.21 10.38 -55.72
CA ASN A 5 -41.73 11.69 -55.28
C ASN A 5 -40.73 12.49 -54.38
N LEU A 6 -40.87 13.82 -54.38
CA LEU A 6 -39.89 14.81 -53.88
C LEU A 6 -40.07 15.21 -52.39
N LYS A 7 -38.96 15.58 -51.72
CA LYS A 7 -38.59 16.97 -51.30
C LYS A 7 -37.27 16.97 -50.48
N MET A 8 -36.21 17.65 -50.93
CA MET A 8 -35.76 19.02 -50.55
C MET A 8 -35.26 19.14 -49.08
N LYS A 9 -34.06 19.68 -48.75
CA LYS A 9 -33.03 20.47 -49.46
C LYS A 9 -31.62 20.18 -48.89
N SER A 10 -30.56 20.35 -49.68
CA SER A 10 -29.29 20.99 -49.27
C SER A 10 -28.40 21.32 -50.49
N VAL A 11 -27.57 22.36 -50.35
CA VAL A 11 -26.87 23.17 -51.39
C VAL A 11 -25.54 23.61 -50.74
N PHE A 12 -24.35 23.65 -51.34
CA PHE A 12 -23.91 23.41 -52.74
C PHE A 12 -22.49 22.80 -52.77
N MET A 13 -21.89 22.64 -53.96
CA MET A 13 -20.71 21.79 -54.20
C MET A 13 -19.58 22.51 -54.97
N PHE A 14 -18.33 22.21 -54.59
CA PHE A 14 -17.10 22.08 -55.42
C PHE A 14 -16.51 23.22 -56.29
N SER A 15 -15.22 23.01 -56.56
CA SER A 15 -14.22 23.81 -57.30
C SER A 15 -14.39 23.90 -58.82
N LEU A 16 -13.72 24.88 -59.46
CA LEU A 16 -13.24 24.78 -60.85
C LEU A 16 -11.94 25.59 -61.09
N LEU A 17 -11.31 25.42 -62.26
CA LEU A 17 -9.88 25.70 -62.53
C LEU A 17 -9.67 26.40 -63.92
N ILE A 18 -8.86 27.47 -63.97
CA ILE A 18 -8.17 28.05 -65.18
C ILE A 18 -9.10 28.67 -66.27
N VAL A 19 -8.77 29.69 -67.13
CA VAL A 19 -7.53 30.39 -67.59
C VAL A 19 -7.74 31.94 -67.64
N ALA A 20 -6.66 32.73 -67.84
CA ALA A 20 -6.50 33.82 -68.85
C ALA A 20 -6.03 35.25 -68.39
N LEU A 21 -4.70 35.42 -68.36
CA LEU A 21 -3.87 36.51 -68.93
C LEU A 21 -4.12 38.03 -68.66
N MET A 22 -3.00 38.68 -68.27
CA MET A 22 -2.58 40.09 -68.47
C MET A 22 -3.27 41.22 -67.68
N ILE A 23 -2.57 41.72 -66.66
CA ILE A 23 -2.01 43.09 -66.60
C ILE A 23 -0.73 43.04 -65.75
N SER A 24 0.32 43.72 -66.20
CA SER A 24 1.61 43.82 -65.52
C SER A 24 1.77 45.17 -64.80
N SER A 25 1.86 45.16 -63.47
CA SER A 25 2.55 46.21 -62.71
C SER A 25 2.70 45.84 -61.23
N VAL A 26 3.95 45.85 -60.75
CA VAL A 26 4.37 45.78 -59.34
C VAL A 26 3.94 44.51 -58.59
N LEU A 27 4.77 43.46 -58.64
CA LEU A 27 4.93 42.61 -57.45
C LEU A 27 5.65 43.44 -56.39
N THR A 28 4.92 43.96 -55.43
CA THR A 28 5.50 44.24 -54.12
C THR A 28 5.90 42.87 -53.55
N ILE A 29 7.20 42.61 -53.38
CA ILE A 29 7.64 41.41 -52.67
C ILE A 29 7.15 41.60 -51.23
N ALA A 30 6.11 40.85 -50.85
CA ALA A 30 5.67 40.81 -49.46
C ALA A 30 6.86 40.33 -48.61
N LYS A 31 7.28 41.13 -47.62
CA LYS A 31 8.25 40.68 -46.60
C LYS A 31 7.57 39.55 -45.79
N THR A 32 7.62 38.31 -46.28
CA THR A 32 7.10 37.17 -45.52
C THR A 32 8.08 36.80 -44.42
N LYS A 33 7.67 37.04 -43.18
CA LYS A 33 8.33 36.55 -41.97
C LYS A 33 8.42 35.01 -42.02
N LYS A 34 9.60 34.46 -41.69
CA LYS A 34 9.78 33.04 -41.40
C LYS A 34 9.08 32.78 -40.06
N VAL A 35 8.36 31.67 -39.95
CA VAL A 35 7.64 31.29 -38.71
C VAL A 35 8.17 29.94 -38.27
N TYR A 36 8.59 29.87 -37.02
CA TYR A 36 9.11 28.66 -36.39
C TYR A 36 8.08 28.04 -35.43
N ASN A 37 8.34 26.82 -34.94
CA ASN A 37 7.37 26.10 -34.11
C ASN A 37 7.22 26.67 -32.68
N GLY A 38 8.24 27.38 -32.16
CA GLY A 38 8.24 28.07 -30.87
C GLY A 38 7.48 29.41 -30.87
N ASP A 39 7.36 30.08 -32.01
CA ASP A 39 6.76 31.42 -32.12
C ASP A 39 5.33 31.51 -31.55
N GLN A 40 4.56 30.40 -31.59
CA GLN A 40 3.19 30.33 -31.07
C GLN A 40 3.11 30.31 -29.52
N TYR A 41 4.23 30.10 -28.83
CA TYR A 41 4.33 30.02 -27.37
C TYR A 41 4.92 31.29 -26.75
N ILE A 42 5.32 32.27 -27.57
CA ILE A 42 5.77 33.58 -27.10
C ILE A 42 4.56 34.33 -26.52
N THR A 43 4.71 34.83 -25.30
CA THR A 43 3.66 35.54 -24.54
C THR A 43 3.94 37.04 -24.43
N SER A 44 5.20 37.45 -24.52
CA SER A 44 5.59 38.87 -24.57
C SER A 44 6.92 39.05 -25.31
N ILE A 45 7.07 40.20 -25.96
CA ILE A 45 8.28 40.61 -26.66
C ILE A 45 8.60 42.06 -26.28
N ARG A 46 9.84 42.32 -25.88
CA ARG A 46 10.33 43.67 -25.60
C ARG A 46 11.64 43.90 -26.34
N LEU A 47 11.78 45.09 -26.90
CA LEU A 47 13.04 45.61 -27.45
C LEU A 47 13.45 46.77 -26.57
N ASN A 48 14.72 46.86 -26.18
CA ASN A 48 15.21 47.86 -25.25
C ASN A 48 16.44 48.58 -25.79
N HIS A 49 16.53 49.89 -25.53
CA HIS A 49 17.78 50.64 -25.59
C HIS A 49 18.77 50.14 -24.52
N GLY A 50 20.06 50.39 -24.70
CA GLY A 50 21.11 50.01 -23.73
C GLY A 50 21.00 50.68 -22.34
N ASP A 51 20.07 51.63 -22.15
CA ASP A 51 19.70 52.20 -20.84
C ASP A 51 18.50 51.49 -20.17
N GLY A 52 17.97 50.43 -20.80
CA GLY A 52 16.79 49.68 -20.35
C GLY A 52 15.44 50.31 -20.74
N LYS A 53 15.41 51.41 -21.50
CA LYS A 53 14.14 51.98 -22.00
C LYS A 53 13.59 51.11 -23.15
N GLN A 54 12.33 50.69 -23.02
CA GLN A 54 11.63 49.99 -24.10
C GLN A 54 11.50 50.87 -25.36
N ILE A 55 11.79 50.26 -26.51
CA ILE A 55 11.63 50.79 -27.87
C ILE A 55 10.19 50.52 -28.33
N VAL A 56 9.54 51.53 -28.88
CA VAL A 56 8.17 51.43 -29.41
C VAL A 56 8.05 51.97 -30.84
N ASP A 57 6.88 51.79 -31.47
CA ASP A 57 6.59 52.29 -32.81
C ASP A 57 6.85 53.81 -32.92
N GLY A 58 7.68 54.20 -33.88
CA GLY A 58 8.12 55.57 -34.12
C GLY A 58 9.42 55.99 -33.41
N ASP A 59 10.03 55.16 -32.55
CA ASP A 59 11.30 55.48 -31.91
C ASP A 59 12.48 55.50 -32.91
N THR A 60 13.56 56.19 -32.52
CA THR A 60 14.80 56.29 -33.31
C THR A 60 15.81 55.25 -32.87
N MET A 61 16.43 54.55 -33.83
CA MET A 61 17.51 53.59 -33.60
C MET A 61 18.70 53.88 -34.52
N TYR A 62 19.91 53.54 -34.05
CA TYR A 62 21.18 53.80 -34.72
C TYR A 62 21.88 52.48 -35.06
N ILE A 63 22.59 52.47 -36.19
CA ILE A 63 23.09 51.21 -36.78
C ILE A 63 24.17 50.51 -35.92
N ASN A 64 24.97 51.31 -35.19
CA ASN A 64 26.11 50.86 -34.39
C ASN A 64 25.82 50.82 -32.87
N GLU A 65 24.57 51.03 -32.44
CA GLU A 65 24.18 50.92 -31.03
C GLU A 65 23.75 49.49 -30.69
N LYS A 66 24.14 49.01 -29.50
CA LYS A 66 23.62 47.75 -28.94
C LYS A 66 22.24 47.96 -28.32
N TYR A 67 21.35 47.01 -28.59
CA TYR A 67 19.98 46.90 -28.10
C TYR A 67 19.75 45.52 -27.48
N SER A 68 18.82 45.40 -26.53
CA SER A 68 18.40 44.09 -25.98
C SER A 68 17.06 43.66 -26.59
N LEU A 69 16.92 42.36 -26.84
CA LEU A 69 15.66 41.70 -27.23
C LEU A 69 15.30 40.67 -26.16
N GLU A 70 14.16 40.90 -25.49
CA GLU A 70 13.56 39.96 -24.54
C GLU A 70 12.38 39.19 -25.17
N TYR A 71 12.34 37.87 -24.95
CA TYR A 71 11.17 37.01 -25.18
C TYR A 71 10.73 36.36 -23.88
N ASP A 72 9.47 36.55 -23.49
CA ASP A 72 8.78 35.71 -22.50
C ASP A 72 7.96 34.63 -23.24
N TRP A 73 7.95 33.39 -22.77
CA TRP A 73 7.21 32.28 -23.40
C TRP A 73 6.59 31.31 -22.38
N GLU A 74 5.48 30.66 -22.74
CA GLU A 74 4.79 29.62 -21.93
C GLU A 74 4.32 28.47 -22.85
N ILE A 75 4.65 27.22 -22.50
CA ILE A 75 4.23 26.03 -23.25
C ILE A 75 3.00 25.35 -22.62
N PRO A 76 2.12 24.70 -23.41
CA PRO A 76 0.99 23.95 -22.87
C PRO A 76 1.41 22.68 -22.10
N ASP A 77 0.72 22.42 -21.00
CA ASP A 77 0.96 21.28 -20.11
C ASP A 77 0.93 19.92 -20.86
N ASN A 78 1.79 18.98 -20.43
CA ASN A 78 1.86 17.59 -20.92
C ASN A 78 1.98 17.44 -22.46
N THR A 79 2.47 18.47 -23.16
CA THR A 79 2.56 18.50 -24.63
C THR A 79 3.93 18.08 -25.16
N PHE A 80 5.00 18.46 -24.45
CA PHE A 80 6.40 18.26 -24.86
C PHE A 80 7.12 17.21 -24.02
N LYS A 81 8.28 16.78 -24.50
CA LYS A 81 9.12 15.74 -23.87
C LYS A 81 10.60 16.10 -23.85
N GLN A 82 11.35 15.35 -23.04
CA GLN A 82 12.82 15.38 -23.09
C GLN A 82 13.32 15.10 -24.51
N GLY A 83 14.23 15.94 -25.00
CA GLY A 83 14.86 15.84 -26.31
C GLY A 83 14.06 16.45 -27.46
N GLU A 84 12.87 17.00 -27.22
CA GLU A 84 12.15 17.81 -28.22
C GLU A 84 12.63 19.26 -28.22
N SER A 85 12.53 19.92 -29.38
CA SER A 85 13.06 21.27 -29.61
C SER A 85 12.00 22.28 -30.07
N LEU A 86 12.18 23.53 -29.67
CA LEU A 86 11.41 24.70 -30.07
C LEU A 86 12.34 25.76 -30.67
N ASP A 87 12.04 26.15 -31.90
CA ASP A 87 12.70 27.21 -32.63
C ASP A 87 11.92 28.53 -32.47
N PHE A 88 12.59 29.63 -32.16
CA PHE A 88 11.99 30.97 -32.03
C PHE A 88 12.62 31.95 -33.04
N SER A 89 11.78 32.65 -33.80
CA SER A 89 12.20 33.65 -34.80
C SER A 89 12.99 34.78 -34.15
N ILE A 90 14.10 35.20 -34.75
CA ILE A 90 14.71 36.51 -34.51
C ILE A 90 14.49 37.36 -35.78
N PRO A 91 14.11 38.65 -35.68
CA PRO A 91 14.02 39.52 -36.85
C PRO A 91 15.34 39.59 -37.62
N LYS A 92 15.31 39.33 -38.93
CA LYS A 92 16.49 39.43 -39.82
C LYS A 92 17.08 40.84 -39.87
N GLU A 93 16.26 41.85 -39.56
CA GLU A 93 16.66 43.24 -39.36
C GLU A 93 17.65 43.41 -38.20
N PHE A 94 17.87 42.38 -37.37
CA PHE A 94 18.86 42.34 -36.31
C PHE A 94 20.07 41.49 -36.70
N LYS A 95 21.25 41.96 -36.30
CA LYS A 95 22.50 41.22 -36.31
C LYS A 95 22.86 40.92 -34.86
N ILE A 96 23.00 39.63 -34.56
CA ILE A 96 23.37 39.16 -33.22
C ILE A 96 24.84 39.46 -33.00
N VAL A 97 25.15 40.09 -31.86
CA VAL A 97 26.52 40.47 -31.51
C VAL A 97 27.24 39.31 -30.84
N ASP A 98 26.55 38.61 -29.94
CA ASP A 98 27.13 37.61 -29.05
C ASP A 98 26.64 36.21 -29.47
N LYS A 99 27.54 35.23 -29.70
CA LYS A 99 27.13 33.85 -30.01
C LYS A 99 26.63 33.15 -28.74
N MET A 100 25.38 32.69 -28.76
CA MET A 100 24.70 32.22 -27.54
C MET A 100 24.75 30.70 -27.39
N ASN A 101 25.16 30.21 -26.20
CA ASN A 101 24.81 28.89 -25.66
C ASN A 101 24.19 29.11 -24.27
N ILE A 102 22.86 29.15 -24.21
CA ILE A 102 22.08 29.49 -23.02
C ILE A 102 21.68 28.20 -22.30
N ILE A 103 22.13 28.03 -21.05
CA ILE A 103 21.69 26.91 -20.20
C ILE A 103 20.53 27.38 -19.33
N LEU A 104 19.30 27.03 -19.72
CA LEU A 104 18.10 27.39 -18.97
C LEU A 104 17.96 26.49 -17.73
N LYS A 105 17.94 27.12 -16.56
CA LYS A 105 17.88 26.45 -15.25
C LYS A 105 16.65 26.91 -14.46
N ASP A 106 16.07 25.98 -13.70
CA ASP A 106 15.18 26.30 -12.57
C ASP A 106 15.97 26.04 -11.27
N GLY A 107 16.18 27.09 -10.47
CA GLY A 107 17.11 27.06 -9.34
C GLY A 107 18.52 26.61 -9.77
N SER A 108 18.94 25.42 -9.34
CA SER A 108 20.24 24.82 -9.72
C SER A 108 20.12 23.70 -10.77
N GLN A 109 18.91 23.33 -11.19
CA GLN A 109 18.68 22.23 -12.14
C GLN A 109 18.71 22.76 -13.57
N GLU A 110 19.55 22.20 -14.43
CA GLU A 110 19.43 22.37 -15.89
C GLU A 110 18.13 21.72 -16.38
N VAL A 111 17.38 22.44 -17.19
CA VAL A 111 16.12 21.97 -17.78
C VAL A 111 16.19 21.90 -19.30
N ALA A 112 16.79 22.92 -19.93
CA ALA A 112 16.89 23.06 -21.37
C ALA A 112 18.18 23.79 -21.75
N ARG A 113 18.57 23.68 -23.02
CA ARG A 113 19.64 24.46 -23.64
C ARG A 113 19.09 25.18 -24.86
N ALA A 114 19.56 26.39 -25.13
CA ALA A 114 19.21 27.13 -26.33
C ALA A 114 20.44 27.75 -26.98
N ASP A 115 20.56 27.57 -28.28
CA ASP A 115 21.63 28.12 -29.10
C ASP A 115 21.04 29.10 -30.12
N VAL A 116 21.80 30.11 -30.54
CA VAL A 116 21.37 30.95 -31.67
C VAL A 116 22.07 30.56 -32.96
N GLU A 117 21.25 30.09 -33.90
CA GLU A 117 21.65 29.61 -35.21
C GLU A 117 21.28 30.62 -36.30
N GLY A 118 21.91 30.49 -37.47
CA GLY A 118 21.71 31.38 -38.62
C GLY A 118 22.91 32.28 -38.90
N ASN A 119 22.69 33.37 -39.65
CA ASN A 119 23.74 34.29 -40.09
C ASN A 119 23.17 35.64 -40.58
N ASP A 120 24.03 36.67 -40.69
CA ASP A 120 23.73 38.01 -41.22
C ASP A 120 22.98 38.03 -42.58
N THR A 121 23.06 36.94 -43.35
CA THR A 121 22.45 36.81 -44.68
C THR A 121 21.10 36.14 -44.70
N ASP A 122 20.84 35.13 -43.87
CA ASP A 122 19.57 34.38 -43.85
C ASP A 122 18.66 34.78 -42.67
N GLY A 123 19.20 35.55 -41.71
CA GLY A 123 18.59 35.84 -40.42
C GLY A 123 19.00 34.81 -39.35
N TYR A 124 18.68 35.14 -38.10
CA TYR A 124 18.97 34.32 -36.93
C TYR A 124 17.70 33.68 -36.35
N TYR A 125 17.87 32.67 -35.49
CA TYR A 125 16.80 32.09 -34.68
C TYR A 125 17.38 31.41 -33.43
N ILE A 126 16.56 31.28 -32.39
CA ILE A 126 16.90 30.53 -31.18
C ILE A 126 16.45 29.08 -31.37
N HIS A 127 17.34 28.11 -31.26
CA HIS A 127 17.04 26.68 -31.22
C HIS A 127 17.13 26.19 -29.76
N MET A 128 15.99 25.97 -29.09
CA MET A 128 15.93 25.45 -27.73
C MET A 128 15.61 23.95 -27.72
N THR A 129 16.34 23.15 -26.95
CA THR A 129 16.05 21.72 -26.70
C THR A 129 15.87 21.45 -25.20
N PHE A 130 14.81 20.73 -24.83
CA PHE A 130 14.60 20.26 -23.45
C PHE A 130 15.59 19.14 -23.11
N THR A 131 16.52 19.36 -22.20
CA THR A 131 17.58 18.39 -21.87
C THR A 131 17.16 17.41 -20.77
N THR A 132 16.07 17.66 -20.05
CA THR A 132 15.51 16.81 -19.00
C THR A 132 14.01 16.53 -19.19
N ASP A 133 13.45 15.64 -18.37
CA ASP A 133 12.01 15.31 -18.30
C ASP A 133 11.19 16.31 -17.47
N TYR A 134 11.76 17.49 -17.18
CA TYR A 134 11.08 18.56 -16.44
C TYR A 134 9.73 18.95 -17.05
N VAL A 135 9.63 19.03 -18.39
CA VAL A 135 8.37 19.32 -19.12
C VAL A 135 7.32 18.19 -19.04
N GLU A 136 7.70 17.00 -18.59
CA GLU A 136 6.80 15.86 -18.35
C GLU A 136 6.42 15.71 -16.86
N THR A 137 7.04 16.49 -15.98
CA THR A 137 6.91 16.43 -14.51
C THR A 137 6.44 17.74 -13.88
N HIS A 138 6.60 18.86 -14.57
CA HIS A 138 6.18 20.20 -14.16
C HIS A 138 5.13 20.76 -15.13
N SER A 139 4.30 21.64 -14.60
CA SER A 139 3.23 22.34 -15.32
C SER A 139 3.51 23.83 -15.41
N LEU A 140 2.77 24.53 -16.28
CA LEU A 140 2.92 25.98 -16.48
C LEU A 140 4.35 26.37 -16.85
N VAL A 141 5.03 25.50 -17.62
CA VAL A 141 6.44 25.68 -17.95
C VAL A 141 6.58 26.92 -18.83
N SER A 142 7.32 27.87 -18.32
CA SER A 142 7.51 29.18 -18.91
C SER A 142 8.94 29.64 -18.72
N GLY A 143 9.42 30.50 -19.62
CA GLY A 143 10.80 30.94 -19.59
C GLY A 143 11.00 32.27 -20.28
N LYS A 144 12.26 32.69 -20.29
CA LYS A 144 12.73 33.94 -20.87
C LYS A 144 14.01 33.73 -21.67
N PHE A 145 14.18 34.55 -22.69
CA PHE A 145 15.46 34.82 -23.35
C PHE A 145 15.69 36.33 -23.34
N ASP A 146 16.90 36.80 -23.06
CA ASP A 146 17.34 38.19 -23.19
C ASP A 146 18.75 38.20 -23.80
N PHE A 147 18.96 38.96 -24.87
CA PHE A 147 20.25 39.01 -25.57
C PHE A 147 20.44 40.29 -26.37
N ASN A 148 21.71 40.64 -26.62
CA ASN A 148 22.07 41.85 -27.33
C ASN A 148 22.14 41.68 -28.86
N TYR A 149 21.70 42.71 -29.57
CA TYR A 149 21.75 42.82 -31.02
C TYR A 149 22.13 44.24 -31.47
N ILE A 150 22.60 44.36 -32.71
CA ILE A 150 22.71 45.62 -33.45
C ILE A 150 21.81 45.56 -34.70
N LEU A 151 21.59 46.68 -35.37
CA LEU A 151 20.80 46.70 -36.60
C LEU A 151 21.59 46.14 -37.79
N ASN A 152 20.98 45.24 -38.55
CA ASN A 152 21.59 44.62 -39.73
C ASN A 152 21.47 45.53 -40.96
N GLU A 153 22.57 46.17 -41.36
CA GLU A 153 22.69 47.04 -42.55
C GLU A 153 22.19 46.40 -43.86
N LYS A 154 22.17 45.08 -43.96
CA LYS A 154 21.65 44.38 -45.14
C LYS A 154 20.13 44.56 -45.31
N TYR A 155 19.41 44.78 -44.21
CA TYR A 155 17.94 44.86 -44.16
C TYR A 155 17.42 46.21 -43.69
N ILE A 156 18.25 47.01 -43.01
CA ILE A 156 17.96 48.35 -42.53
C ILE A 156 18.51 49.41 -43.50
N LYS A 157 17.71 50.42 -43.81
CA LYS A 157 18.08 51.57 -44.64
C LYS A 157 18.20 52.83 -43.81
N GLN A 158 19.41 53.35 -43.70
CA GLN A 158 19.68 54.65 -43.11
C GLN A 158 18.96 55.78 -43.87
N GLY A 159 18.66 56.88 -43.17
CA GLY A 159 17.91 58.02 -43.71
C GLY A 159 16.42 57.76 -43.94
N SER A 160 15.87 56.68 -43.38
CA SER A 160 14.48 56.28 -43.61
C SER A 160 13.87 55.49 -42.46
N ASP A 161 12.55 55.37 -42.49
CA ASP A 161 11.78 54.55 -41.56
C ASP A 161 11.82 53.08 -41.98
N ASN A 162 12.08 52.18 -41.03
CA ASN A 162 12.30 50.76 -41.26
C ASN A 162 11.31 49.91 -40.46
N THR A 163 10.64 48.99 -41.16
CA THR A 163 9.76 47.98 -40.55
C THR A 163 10.57 46.82 -39.98
N ILE A 164 10.42 46.57 -38.67
CA ILE A 164 10.87 45.36 -37.96
C ILE A 164 9.66 44.44 -37.76
N LEU A 165 9.82 43.15 -38.10
CA LEU A 165 8.76 42.14 -38.01
C LEU A 165 9.02 41.18 -36.85
N LEU A 166 8.37 41.42 -35.71
CA LEU A 166 8.49 40.59 -34.50
C LEU A 166 7.53 39.38 -34.56
N PRO A 167 7.73 38.36 -33.69
CA PRO A 167 6.83 37.22 -33.59
C PRO A 167 5.34 37.56 -33.32
N ASP A 168 5.03 38.60 -32.54
CA ASP A 168 3.67 39.01 -32.16
C ASP A 168 3.17 40.30 -32.84
N GLN A 169 4.07 41.20 -33.25
CA GLN A 169 3.75 42.56 -33.73
C GLN A 169 4.65 43.04 -34.88
N GLU A 170 4.31 44.21 -35.43
CA GLU A 170 5.11 44.97 -36.40
C GLU A 170 5.37 46.35 -35.81
N ILE A 171 6.62 46.83 -35.86
CA ILE A 171 6.97 48.20 -35.46
C ILE A 171 7.76 48.88 -36.57
N ILE A 172 7.64 50.20 -36.65
CA ILE A 172 8.38 51.07 -37.56
C ILE A 172 9.36 51.89 -36.70
N VAL A 173 10.64 51.86 -37.04
CA VAL A 173 11.69 52.65 -36.35
C VAL A 173 12.38 53.59 -37.32
N HIS A 174 12.68 54.80 -36.88
CA HIS A 174 13.44 55.76 -37.67
C HIS A 174 14.94 55.46 -37.55
N VAL A 175 15.64 55.29 -38.67
CA VAL A 175 17.09 55.09 -38.68
C VAL A 175 17.75 56.27 -39.39
N PRO A 176 18.41 57.20 -38.67
CA PRO A 176 19.03 58.37 -39.26
C PRO A 176 20.13 58.02 -40.28
N GLU A 177 20.51 58.97 -41.14
CA GLU A 177 21.75 58.83 -41.90
C GLU A 177 22.94 58.86 -40.93
N TYR A 178 23.81 57.84 -41.00
CA TYR A 178 25.05 57.84 -40.25
C TYR A 178 26.03 58.79 -40.95
N ASP A 179 25.99 60.05 -40.53
CA ASP A 179 26.86 61.11 -41.05
C ASP A 179 28.30 60.83 -40.58
N ARG A 180 29.03 60.02 -41.36
CA ARG A 180 30.45 59.69 -41.08
C ARG A 180 31.22 61.01 -41.06
N PRO A 181 31.81 61.44 -39.92
CA PRO A 181 32.85 62.46 -39.98
C PRO A 181 33.96 61.89 -40.85
N ASN A 182 34.28 62.57 -41.96
CA ASN A 182 35.15 62.08 -43.05
C ASN A 182 36.28 61.16 -42.56
N GLU A 183 36.14 59.85 -42.76
CA GLU A 183 37.19 58.85 -42.50
C GLU A 183 38.28 58.94 -43.58
N GLY A 184 38.97 60.07 -43.62
CA GLY A 184 40.21 60.27 -44.33
C GLY A 184 41.40 60.08 -43.39
N GLY A 185 41.81 58.83 -43.17
CA GLY A 185 42.98 58.47 -42.38
C GLY A 185 42.70 58.35 -40.87
N GLY A 186 43.22 57.29 -40.25
CA GLY A 186 42.89 56.90 -38.88
C GLY A 186 43.23 57.96 -37.83
N GLY A 187 42.18 58.56 -37.26
CA GLY A 187 42.24 59.43 -36.10
C GLY A 187 40.89 59.48 -35.40
N GLY A 188 40.69 58.62 -34.41
CA GLY A 188 39.48 58.62 -33.58
C GLY A 188 39.34 59.94 -32.80
N VAL A 189 38.15 60.22 -32.26
CA VAL A 189 37.81 61.52 -31.64
C VAL A 189 38.68 61.93 -30.42
N ASP A 190 39.41 60.98 -29.81
CA ASP A 190 40.35 61.21 -28.69
C ASP A 190 41.83 61.30 -29.13
N ALA A 191 42.10 61.35 -30.43
CA ALA A 191 43.42 61.43 -31.02
C ALA A 191 44.20 62.66 -30.51
N GLY A 192 45.34 62.43 -29.87
CA GLY A 192 46.24 63.49 -29.45
C GLY A 192 45.88 64.20 -28.15
N ASP A 193 44.98 63.66 -27.33
CA ASP A 193 44.81 64.16 -25.97
C ASP A 193 46.11 63.99 -25.17
N VAL A 194 46.74 65.11 -24.87
CA VAL A 194 47.97 65.20 -24.06
C VAL A 194 47.78 64.71 -22.62
N ASN A 195 46.55 64.52 -22.17
CA ASN A 195 46.20 64.00 -20.85
C ASN A 195 45.61 62.58 -20.90
N ALA A 196 45.61 61.92 -22.07
CA ALA A 196 45.08 60.57 -22.21
C ALA A 196 45.74 59.63 -21.18
N ASN A 197 44.92 58.89 -20.46
CA ASN A 197 45.40 57.93 -19.46
C ASN A 197 44.37 56.81 -19.33
N LYS A 198 44.19 56.03 -20.41
CA LYS A 198 43.12 55.03 -20.51
C LYS A 198 43.62 53.72 -21.08
N LYS A 199 43.01 52.63 -20.58
CA LYS A 199 43.06 51.29 -21.16
C LYS A 199 41.66 50.93 -21.63
N MET A 200 41.58 50.31 -22.81
CA MET A 200 40.32 49.90 -23.45
C MET A 200 40.47 48.45 -23.90
N GLY A 201 39.37 47.70 -23.84
CA GLY A 201 39.28 46.33 -24.32
C GLY A 201 38.01 46.13 -25.13
N GLN A 202 38.10 45.38 -26.22
CA GLN A 202 36.95 45.02 -27.04
C GLN A 202 37.18 43.68 -27.75
N GLU A 203 36.11 43.00 -28.11
CA GLU A 203 36.14 41.99 -29.16
C GLU A 203 36.31 42.72 -30.52
N PRO A 204 37.32 42.38 -31.34
CA PRO A 204 37.50 42.97 -32.66
C PRO A 204 36.71 42.19 -33.73
N ASP A 205 36.40 42.84 -34.87
CA ASP A 205 35.85 42.19 -36.08
C ASP A 205 36.89 41.28 -36.80
N ILE A 206 37.79 40.63 -36.05
CA ILE A 206 38.89 39.79 -36.57
C ILE A 206 39.00 38.54 -35.70
N THR A 207 38.79 37.37 -36.32
CA THR A 207 39.05 36.04 -35.77
C THR A 207 39.76 35.20 -36.82
N THR A 208 40.73 34.37 -36.43
CA THR A 208 41.40 33.44 -37.36
C THR A 208 40.92 32.01 -37.14
N ALA A 209 41.31 31.08 -38.02
CA ALA A 209 40.99 29.66 -37.82
C ALA A 209 41.76 29.03 -36.63
N GLU A 210 42.88 29.65 -36.22
CA GLU A 210 43.70 29.21 -35.08
C GLU A 210 43.30 29.94 -33.79
N HIS A 211 42.79 31.17 -33.90
CA HIS A 211 42.31 32.01 -32.80
C HIS A 211 40.82 32.38 -33.00
N PRO A 212 39.88 31.51 -32.56
CA PRO A 212 38.45 31.69 -32.80
C PRO A 212 37.80 32.75 -31.90
N ILE A 213 38.45 33.14 -30.80
CA ILE A 213 38.02 34.20 -29.88
C ILE A 213 39.24 35.07 -29.59
N ILE A 214 39.18 36.35 -29.96
CA ILE A 214 40.26 37.31 -29.79
C ILE A 214 39.73 38.51 -29.02
N PHE A 215 40.52 39.05 -28.11
CA PHE A 215 40.31 40.33 -27.47
C PHE A 215 41.42 41.30 -27.87
N LYS A 216 41.02 42.47 -28.34
CA LYS A 216 41.90 43.60 -28.64
C LYS A 216 41.98 44.52 -27.43
N TRP A 217 43.20 44.79 -26.98
CA TRP A 217 43.48 45.75 -25.92
C TRP A 217 44.26 46.94 -26.45
N GLN A 218 43.95 48.13 -25.95
CA GLN A 218 44.61 49.38 -26.29
C GLN A 218 44.96 50.16 -25.02
N ILE A 219 46.17 50.72 -24.98
CA ILE A 219 46.63 51.62 -23.91
C ILE A 219 47.04 52.95 -24.56
N ASP A 220 46.39 54.04 -24.15
CA ASP A 220 46.60 55.39 -24.66
C ASP A 220 47.17 56.29 -23.56
N LEU A 221 48.39 56.82 -23.79
CA LEU A 221 49.14 57.63 -22.82
C LEU A 221 49.53 58.99 -23.42
N GLY A 222 48.96 60.06 -22.87
CA GLY A 222 49.22 61.43 -23.24
C GLY A 222 50.56 61.95 -22.69
N LYS A 223 51.16 62.91 -23.40
CA LYS A 223 52.46 63.52 -23.07
C LYS A 223 52.54 64.05 -21.65
N ASN A 224 51.48 64.68 -21.13
CA ASN A 224 51.49 65.22 -19.77
C ASN A 224 51.54 64.10 -18.72
N GLN A 225 50.84 62.99 -18.98
CA GLN A 225 50.87 61.81 -18.12
C GLN A 225 52.23 61.10 -18.19
N LEU A 226 52.83 61.01 -19.39
CA LEU A 226 54.15 60.41 -19.62
C LEU A 226 55.33 61.23 -19.09
N LEU A 227 55.17 62.55 -18.96
CA LEU A 227 56.16 63.42 -18.30
C LEU A 227 56.10 63.32 -16.78
N GLY A 228 54.92 63.11 -16.20
CA GLY A 228 54.75 63.01 -14.74
C GLY A 228 55.22 64.29 -14.02
N LYS A 229 56.34 64.19 -13.29
CA LYS A 229 56.99 65.31 -12.59
C LYS A 229 58.10 65.99 -13.41
N ALA A 230 58.51 65.40 -14.53
CA ALA A 230 59.59 65.92 -15.36
C ALA A 230 59.13 67.10 -16.24
N ASN A 231 60.06 68.01 -16.53
CA ASN A 231 59.83 69.12 -17.47
C ASN A 231 60.04 68.68 -18.94
N SER A 232 60.83 67.63 -19.17
CA SER A 232 61.11 67.05 -20.48
C SER A 232 61.42 65.56 -20.38
N PHE A 233 61.37 64.85 -21.51
CA PHE A 233 61.80 63.45 -21.60
C PHE A 233 63.31 63.24 -21.35
N GLU A 234 64.13 64.31 -21.25
CA GLU A 234 65.56 64.22 -20.91
C GLU A 234 65.79 64.03 -19.40
N GLU A 235 64.79 64.30 -18.55
CA GLU A 235 64.85 64.06 -17.10
C GLU A 235 64.35 62.64 -16.73
N ILE A 236 63.87 61.88 -17.72
CA ILE A 236 63.31 60.53 -17.58
C ILE A 236 64.31 59.51 -18.13
N LYS A 237 64.55 58.46 -17.35
CA LYS A 237 65.49 57.39 -17.67
C LYS A 237 64.81 56.19 -18.35
N HIS A 238 63.62 55.81 -17.89
CA HIS A 238 62.79 54.74 -18.48
C HIS A 238 61.29 55.05 -18.32
N ILE A 239 60.46 54.55 -19.25
CA ILE A 239 59.01 54.51 -19.09
C ILE A 239 58.54 53.09 -19.41
N TYR A 240 58.24 52.32 -18.38
CA TYR A 240 57.79 50.94 -18.52
C TYR A 240 56.26 50.85 -18.60
N ILE A 241 55.76 50.06 -19.55
CA ILE A 241 54.42 49.47 -19.49
C ILE A 241 54.61 47.98 -19.18
N LYS A 242 53.99 47.49 -18.10
CA LYS A 242 53.84 46.06 -17.82
C LYS A 242 52.36 45.68 -17.82
N ASP A 243 51.98 44.62 -18.52
CA ASP A 243 50.60 44.15 -18.62
C ASP A 243 50.51 42.66 -18.25
N THR A 244 49.44 42.26 -17.56
CA THR A 244 49.23 40.85 -17.15
C THR A 244 47.73 40.53 -17.17
N PRO A 245 47.15 40.20 -18.33
CA PRO A 245 45.74 39.88 -18.46
C PRO A 245 45.39 38.62 -17.66
N LYS A 246 44.24 38.62 -16.98
CA LYS A 246 43.79 37.47 -16.19
C LYS A 246 43.11 36.46 -17.10
N GLU A 247 43.53 35.20 -17.00
CA GLU A 247 42.92 34.07 -17.71
C GLU A 247 42.95 34.16 -19.25
N GLN A 248 43.90 34.93 -19.78
CA GLN A 248 44.15 35.09 -21.21
C GLN A 248 45.64 34.87 -21.52
N LYS A 249 45.95 34.48 -22.76
CA LYS A 249 47.32 34.45 -23.30
C LYS A 249 47.46 35.50 -24.40
N PHE A 250 48.66 36.06 -24.57
CA PHE A 250 48.95 36.97 -25.67
C PHE A 250 49.03 36.23 -27.00
N ILE A 251 48.47 36.84 -28.05
CA ILE A 251 48.62 36.42 -29.44
C ILE A 251 49.63 37.36 -30.10
N PRO A 252 50.80 36.87 -30.57
CA PRO A 252 51.71 37.64 -31.39
C PRO A 252 51.01 38.19 -32.63
N PHE A 253 51.20 39.47 -32.96
CA PHE A 253 50.50 40.13 -34.08
C PHE A 253 50.65 39.41 -35.43
N VAL A 254 51.80 38.75 -35.65
CA VAL A 254 52.08 37.93 -36.84
C VAL A 254 51.16 36.70 -37.00
N GLU A 255 50.49 36.25 -35.94
CA GLU A 255 49.49 35.16 -35.98
C GLU A 255 48.09 35.67 -36.38
N ILE A 256 47.93 36.99 -36.56
CA ILE A 256 46.68 37.67 -36.92
C ILE A 256 46.78 38.36 -38.30
N ASP A 257 47.90 38.99 -38.64
CA ASP A 257 48.10 39.70 -39.92
C ASP A 257 49.53 39.49 -40.50
N ASP A 258 49.60 38.82 -41.66
CA ASP A 258 50.83 38.53 -42.42
C ASP A 258 51.60 39.78 -42.89
N TYR A 259 50.97 40.96 -42.92
CA TYR A 259 51.57 42.18 -43.51
C TYR A 259 52.69 42.77 -42.64
N TRP A 260 52.69 42.51 -41.33
CA TRP A 260 53.61 43.11 -40.36
C TRP A 260 54.42 42.02 -39.63
N GLY A 261 55.52 41.58 -40.25
CA GLY A 261 56.32 40.45 -39.77
C GLY A 261 56.89 40.59 -38.34
N ASP A 262 57.11 39.44 -37.69
CA ASP A 262 57.77 39.21 -36.37
C ASP A 262 57.49 40.26 -35.26
N SER A 263 56.29 40.83 -35.27
CA SER A 263 55.85 41.87 -34.33
C SER A 263 54.98 41.28 -33.22
N PHE A 264 55.18 41.76 -31.99
CA PHE A 264 54.37 41.38 -30.83
C PHE A 264 53.03 42.11 -30.83
N ALA A 265 53.10 43.42 -31.04
CA ALA A 265 52.03 44.38 -30.90
C ALA A 265 52.21 45.49 -31.93
N PHE A 266 51.31 46.46 -31.94
CA PHE A 266 51.39 47.66 -32.75
C PHE A 266 51.53 48.89 -31.83
N ASP A 267 52.51 49.74 -32.08
CA ASP A 267 52.70 51.00 -31.34
C ASP A 267 52.77 52.22 -32.26
N GLY A 268 52.46 53.38 -31.71
CA GLY A 268 52.47 54.62 -32.48
C GLY A 268 52.42 55.89 -31.64
N ALA A 269 52.64 57.01 -32.30
CA ALA A 269 52.71 58.33 -31.69
C ALA A 269 51.92 59.38 -32.50
N PHE A 270 51.18 60.22 -31.77
CA PHE A 270 50.50 61.39 -32.33
C PHE A 270 51.29 62.69 -32.11
N PHE A 271 51.19 63.59 -33.08
CA PHE A 271 51.86 64.88 -33.12
C PHE A 271 50.89 65.97 -33.60
N THR A 272 51.04 67.23 -33.16
CA THR A 272 50.10 68.30 -33.58
C THR A 272 50.16 68.66 -35.06
N ASN A 273 51.33 68.54 -35.70
CA ASN A 273 51.60 69.03 -37.06
C ASN A 273 52.34 67.99 -37.94
N ALA A 274 52.21 66.70 -37.63
CA ALA A 274 52.77 65.61 -38.44
C ALA A 274 51.78 64.44 -38.46
N ASP A 275 51.84 63.63 -39.52
CA ASP A 275 51.02 62.42 -39.63
C ASP A 275 51.35 61.45 -38.47
N TRP A 276 50.37 60.61 -38.11
CA TRP A 276 50.59 59.55 -37.14
C TRP A 276 51.71 58.62 -37.61
N VAL A 277 52.68 58.37 -36.73
CA VAL A 277 53.70 57.35 -36.99
C VAL A 277 53.29 56.09 -36.24
N TYR A 278 53.24 54.98 -36.98
CA TYR A 278 52.67 53.70 -36.57
C TYR A 278 53.57 52.59 -37.06
N GLU A 279 53.97 51.67 -36.18
CA GLU A 279 54.92 50.60 -36.50
C GLU A 279 54.56 49.31 -35.74
N GLY A 280 55.00 48.17 -36.27
CA GLY A 280 55.01 46.93 -35.50
C GLY A 280 56.07 47.02 -34.40
N LEU A 281 55.67 46.71 -33.16
CA LEU A 281 56.55 46.62 -32.01
C LEU A 281 57.28 45.26 -32.06
N PRO A 282 58.60 45.21 -32.33
CA PRO A 282 59.28 43.95 -32.57
C PRO A 282 59.32 43.07 -31.32
N MET A 283 59.20 41.75 -31.48
CA MET A 283 59.24 40.79 -30.35
C MET A 283 60.48 40.98 -29.45
N GLY A 284 61.63 41.37 -30.01
CA GLY A 284 62.86 41.62 -29.26
C GLY A 284 62.96 42.97 -28.51
N ALA A 285 61.98 43.87 -28.70
CA ALA A 285 61.88 45.13 -27.96
C ALA A 285 61.06 44.98 -26.65
N VAL A 286 60.46 43.80 -26.44
CA VAL A 286 59.52 43.51 -25.35
C VAL A 286 60.05 42.34 -24.52
N THR A 287 60.00 42.46 -23.20
CA THR A 287 60.26 41.36 -22.29
C THR A 287 58.98 40.56 -22.12
N LEU A 288 58.89 39.40 -22.76
CA LEU A 288 57.73 38.50 -22.64
C LEU A 288 57.98 37.46 -21.53
N GLU A 289 57.09 37.41 -20.53
CA GLU A 289 57.13 36.38 -19.50
C GLU A 289 56.21 35.22 -19.92
N LYS A 290 56.75 34.00 -19.89
CA LYS A 290 55.96 32.78 -20.09
C LYS A 290 55.35 32.31 -18.79
N ASN A 291 54.19 31.68 -18.90
CA ASN A 291 53.55 31.02 -17.76
C ASN A 291 54.42 29.95 -17.12
N SER A 292 54.06 29.52 -15.91
CA SER A 292 54.83 28.54 -15.13
C SER A 292 55.12 27.20 -15.84
N SER A 293 54.31 26.80 -16.82
CA SER A 293 54.55 25.62 -17.67
C SER A 293 55.49 25.88 -18.86
N GLY A 294 55.60 27.13 -19.33
CA GLY A 294 56.36 27.53 -20.52
C GLY A 294 55.57 27.48 -21.83
N ASP A 295 54.25 27.30 -21.77
CA ASP A 295 53.39 27.00 -22.93
C ASP A 295 52.98 28.27 -23.70
N TYR A 296 52.69 29.38 -23.01
CA TYR A 296 52.24 30.64 -23.60
C TYR A 296 52.83 31.85 -22.86
N TYR A 297 52.71 33.04 -23.46
CA TYR A 297 53.09 34.32 -22.83
C TYR A 297 51.93 34.86 -21.99
N GLU A 298 52.19 35.13 -20.70
CA GLU A 298 51.18 35.59 -19.72
C GLU A 298 51.37 37.06 -19.31
N SER A 299 52.55 37.63 -19.54
CA SER A 299 52.83 39.05 -19.29
C SER A 299 53.78 39.63 -20.35
N PHE A 300 53.73 40.95 -20.53
CA PHE A 300 54.78 41.69 -21.22
C PHE A 300 55.26 42.88 -20.39
N GLU A 301 56.52 43.25 -20.55
CA GLU A 301 57.09 44.52 -20.08
C GLU A 301 57.90 45.19 -21.21
N VAL A 302 57.64 46.47 -21.49
CA VAL A 302 58.32 47.25 -22.54
C VAL A 302 58.72 48.62 -22.01
N ASP A 303 59.96 49.05 -22.28
CA ASP A 303 60.38 50.45 -22.11
C ASP A 303 60.03 51.22 -23.39
N ILE A 304 59.06 52.13 -23.28
CA ILE A 304 58.54 52.90 -24.42
C ILE A 304 59.32 54.21 -24.65
N LEU A 305 60.19 54.63 -23.73
CA LEU A 305 60.95 55.87 -23.89
C LEU A 305 61.87 55.86 -25.13
N PRO A 306 62.58 54.76 -25.48
CA PRO A 306 63.30 54.67 -26.75
C PRO A 306 62.38 54.80 -27.98
N ARG A 307 61.18 54.21 -27.96
CA ARG A 307 60.20 54.28 -29.06
C ARG A 307 59.62 55.68 -29.21
N ILE A 308 59.25 56.34 -28.12
CA ILE A 308 58.83 57.77 -28.12
C ILE A 308 59.93 58.64 -28.73
N ASN A 309 61.18 58.47 -28.31
CA ASN A 309 62.31 59.24 -28.85
C ASN A 309 62.61 58.92 -30.32
N GLU A 310 62.36 57.70 -30.78
CA GLU A 310 62.46 57.31 -32.18
C GLU A 310 61.35 57.97 -33.03
N PHE A 311 60.10 57.92 -32.57
CA PHE A 311 58.98 58.57 -33.24
C PHE A 311 59.16 60.11 -33.28
N ILE A 312 59.61 60.74 -32.20
CA ILE A 312 59.94 62.17 -32.18
C ILE A 312 60.97 62.52 -33.26
N LYS A 313 62.03 61.72 -33.43
CA LYS A 313 63.05 61.91 -34.47
C LYS A 313 62.50 61.70 -35.88
N LYS A 314 61.64 60.69 -36.09
CA LYS A 314 60.98 60.42 -37.39
C LYS A 314 60.03 61.55 -37.78
N ALA A 315 59.42 62.22 -36.79
CA ALA A 315 58.54 63.37 -36.99
C ALA A 315 59.28 64.72 -37.12
N GLU A 316 60.62 64.78 -36.98
CA GLU A 316 61.36 66.03 -37.22
C GLU A 316 61.39 66.37 -38.72
N PRO A 317 60.86 67.53 -39.15
CA PRO A 317 60.80 67.87 -40.56
C PRO A 317 62.17 68.23 -41.15
N ASN A 318 62.53 67.56 -42.25
CA ASN A 318 63.81 67.75 -42.95
C ASN A 318 63.94 69.12 -43.68
N ASP A 319 62.88 69.92 -43.73
CA ASP A 319 62.80 71.18 -44.50
C ASP A 319 62.90 72.46 -43.64
N GLY A 320 62.94 72.33 -42.31
CA GLY A 320 63.03 73.46 -41.38
C GLY A 320 61.69 74.10 -41.02
N SER A 321 60.56 73.44 -41.27
CA SER A 321 59.25 73.80 -40.71
C SER A 321 59.17 73.57 -39.18
N ASP A 322 58.07 74.02 -38.56
CA ASP A 322 57.87 73.94 -37.10
C ASP A 322 57.98 72.49 -36.61
N LYS A 323 58.73 72.27 -35.53
CA LYS A 323 58.93 70.92 -34.96
C LYS A 323 57.59 70.28 -34.60
N ALA A 324 57.41 69.02 -35.00
CA ALA A 324 56.29 68.20 -34.58
C ALA A 324 56.32 68.01 -33.05
N ASP A 325 55.39 68.64 -32.33
CA ASP A 325 55.26 68.43 -30.89
C ASP A 325 54.48 67.13 -30.62
N PHE A 326 55.14 66.19 -29.94
CA PHE A 326 54.55 64.93 -29.49
C PHE A 326 53.35 65.19 -28.57
N LYS A 327 52.35 64.31 -28.61
CA LYS A 327 51.12 64.45 -27.82
C LYS A 327 50.71 63.19 -27.08
N GLN A 328 50.88 62.02 -27.69
CA GLN A 328 50.31 60.78 -27.18
C GLN A 328 51.10 59.61 -27.75
N TYR A 329 51.33 58.59 -26.92
CA TYR A 329 51.78 57.26 -27.33
C TYR A 329 50.60 56.29 -27.20
N LYS A 330 50.49 55.37 -28.14
CA LYS A 330 49.51 54.29 -28.14
C LYS A 330 50.24 52.95 -28.31
N ILE A 331 49.78 51.92 -27.59
CA ILE A 331 50.08 50.52 -27.89
C ILE A 331 48.78 49.72 -28.01
N GLU A 332 48.72 48.81 -28.97
CA GLU A 332 47.59 47.93 -29.28
C GLU A 332 48.10 46.49 -29.46
N TYR A 333 47.45 45.54 -28.79
CA TYR A 333 47.85 44.13 -28.75
C TYR A 333 46.65 43.23 -28.53
N TYR A 334 46.87 41.92 -28.69
CA TYR A 334 45.79 40.93 -28.75
C TYR A 334 46.02 39.80 -27.76
N THR A 335 44.91 39.26 -27.25
CA THR A 335 44.91 38.12 -26.33
C THR A 335 43.73 37.20 -26.62
N GLU A 336 43.85 35.92 -26.32
CA GLU A 336 42.76 34.94 -26.39
C GLU A 336 42.57 34.26 -25.02
N PRO A 337 41.38 33.72 -24.70
CA PRO A 337 41.13 33.03 -23.43
C PRO A 337 41.97 31.76 -23.30
N LEU A 338 42.25 31.35 -22.06
CA LEU A 338 43.00 30.11 -21.76
C LEU A 338 42.16 28.83 -21.85
N TYR A 339 40.84 28.95 -21.97
CA TYR A 339 39.88 27.85 -22.04
C TYR A 339 38.79 28.15 -23.07
N GLU A 340 38.13 27.10 -23.58
CA GLU A 340 36.96 27.26 -24.44
C GLU A 340 35.82 27.88 -23.62
N LEU A 341 35.17 28.91 -24.18
CA LEU A 341 34.15 29.69 -23.47
C LEU A 341 32.76 29.11 -23.75
N THR A 342 32.07 28.71 -22.68
CA THR A 342 30.74 28.08 -22.74
C THR A 342 29.70 28.77 -21.85
N GLU A 343 30.07 29.87 -21.18
CA GLU A 343 29.21 30.65 -20.27
C GLU A 343 29.70 32.11 -20.16
N ASP A 344 28.91 32.95 -19.50
CA ASP A 344 29.21 34.38 -19.29
C ASP A 344 30.50 34.57 -18.48
N THR A 345 31.52 35.10 -19.14
CA THR A 345 32.89 35.17 -18.62
C THR A 345 33.40 36.61 -18.61
N ARG A 346 33.94 37.05 -17.47
CA ARG A 346 34.54 38.38 -17.32
C ARG A 346 36.06 38.31 -17.45
N PHE A 347 36.60 38.94 -18.48
CA PHE A 347 38.03 39.10 -18.67
C PHE A 347 38.51 40.45 -18.13
N ASP A 348 39.22 40.42 -17.01
CA ASP A 348 39.92 41.57 -16.46
C ASP A 348 41.34 41.65 -17.01
N ASN A 349 41.73 42.84 -17.48
CA ASN A 349 43.12 43.13 -17.79
C ASN A 349 43.58 44.40 -17.05
N ASP A 350 44.73 44.29 -16.39
CA ASP A 350 45.37 45.31 -15.58
C ASP A 350 46.79 45.60 -16.12
N ALA A 351 47.02 46.85 -16.57
CA ALA A 351 48.33 47.37 -16.93
C ALA A 351 48.92 48.21 -15.78
N THR A 352 50.22 48.15 -15.57
CA THR A 352 51.00 49.06 -14.72
C THR A 352 51.89 49.92 -15.61
N VAL A 353 51.80 51.24 -15.48
CA VAL A 353 52.75 52.18 -16.10
C VAL A 353 53.70 52.71 -15.03
N THR A 354 55.00 52.75 -15.31
CA THR A 354 56.03 53.22 -14.37
C THR A 354 57.04 54.13 -15.06
N ILE A 355 57.17 55.36 -14.56
CA ILE A 355 58.22 56.31 -14.96
C ILE A 355 59.36 56.19 -13.96
N GLU A 356 60.59 55.96 -14.44
CA GLU A 356 61.83 56.07 -13.65
C GLU A 356 62.59 57.32 -14.11
N TYR A 357 62.81 58.26 -13.19
CA TYR A 357 63.54 59.50 -13.47
C TYR A 357 65.06 59.31 -13.29
N GLU A 358 65.87 60.20 -13.88
CA GLU A 358 67.34 60.15 -13.77
C GLU A 358 67.87 60.31 -12.32
N ASN A 359 67.06 60.87 -11.41
CA ASN A 359 67.38 60.94 -9.98
C ASN A 359 67.12 59.62 -9.21
N GLY A 360 66.55 58.60 -9.86
CA GLY A 360 66.18 57.31 -9.28
C GLY A 360 64.81 57.27 -8.58
N GLU A 361 64.06 58.37 -8.55
CA GLU A 361 62.65 58.35 -8.12
C GLU A 361 61.78 57.64 -9.17
N LYS A 362 60.63 57.12 -8.72
CA LYS A 362 59.65 56.46 -9.58
C LYS A 362 58.24 56.96 -9.30
N ASP A 363 57.46 57.14 -10.37
CA ASP A 363 56.01 57.27 -10.31
C ASP A 363 55.37 56.07 -11.03
N SER A 364 54.29 55.53 -10.47
CA SER A 364 53.63 54.34 -11.01
C SER A 364 52.12 54.40 -10.77
N TRP A 365 51.34 53.91 -11.73
CA TRP A 365 49.89 53.81 -11.64
C TRP A 365 49.36 52.64 -12.49
N ASN A 366 48.15 52.19 -12.17
CA ASN A 366 47.49 51.12 -12.89
C ASN A 366 46.41 51.65 -13.83
N LEU A 367 46.20 50.94 -14.93
CA LEU A 367 45.07 51.10 -15.84
C LEU A 367 44.35 49.76 -15.96
N SER A 368 43.06 49.74 -15.63
CA SER A 368 42.24 48.54 -15.59
C SER A 368 41.11 48.63 -16.61
N HIS A 369 40.79 47.52 -17.26
CA HIS A 369 39.61 47.41 -18.10
C HIS A 369 39.08 45.97 -18.08
N SER A 370 37.77 45.80 -18.24
CA SER A 370 37.12 44.49 -18.21
C SER A 370 36.23 44.31 -19.44
N ILE A 371 36.30 43.14 -20.07
CA ILE A 371 35.38 42.72 -21.14
C ILE A 371 34.45 41.66 -20.55
N MET A 372 33.15 41.80 -20.78
CA MET A 372 32.18 40.71 -20.58
C MET A 372 32.05 39.96 -21.91
N TYR A 373 32.27 38.66 -21.90
CA TYR A 373 32.06 37.76 -23.04
C TYR A 373 30.87 36.86 -22.74
N ASN A 374 29.95 36.76 -23.70
CA ASN A 374 28.56 36.28 -23.54
C ASN A 374 27.75 37.12 -22.53
N VAL A 375 26.62 37.66 -22.99
CA VAL A 375 25.58 38.28 -22.15
C VAL A 375 24.22 37.94 -22.76
N ALA A 376 23.92 36.65 -22.83
CA ALA A 376 22.65 36.11 -23.32
C ALA A 376 22.00 35.31 -22.19
N GLU A 377 21.12 35.96 -21.44
CA GLU A 377 20.47 35.37 -20.28
C GLU A 377 19.25 34.55 -20.69
N GLY A 378 19.00 33.46 -19.98
CA GLY A 378 17.78 32.68 -20.11
C GLY A 378 17.36 32.06 -18.80
N SER A 379 16.05 32.03 -18.57
CA SER A 379 15.47 31.41 -17.37
C SER A 379 14.31 30.51 -17.77
N ILE A 380 14.04 29.51 -16.95
CA ILE A 380 12.91 28.60 -17.12
C ILE A 380 12.39 28.21 -15.76
N THR A 381 11.07 28.14 -15.65
CA THR A 381 10.36 27.80 -14.43
C THR A 381 9.15 26.95 -14.78
N GLY A 382 8.70 26.16 -13.82
CA GLY A 382 7.52 25.31 -13.91
C GLY A 382 7.10 24.94 -12.49
N GLN A 383 5.84 24.58 -12.33
CA GLN A 383 5.19 24.43 -11.04
C GLN A 383 4.63 23.01 -10.90
N THR A 384 4.55 22.51 -9.69
CA THR A 384 3.80 21.29 -9.36
C THR A 384 2.70 21.58 -8.35
N GLY A 385 1.71 20.68 -8.30
CA GLY A 385 0.71 20.61 -7.25
C GLY A 385 0.73 19.26 -6.56
N GLY A 386 -0.14 19.12 -5.57
CA GLY A 386 -0.40 17.85 -4.92
C GLY A 386 -1.88 17.68 -4.58
N VAL A 387 -2.21 16.50 -4.07
CA VAL A 387 -3.57 16.09 -3.74
C VAL A 387 -3.57 15.35 -2.42
N SER A 388 -4.63 15.49 -1.63
CA SER A 388 -4.87 14.66 -0.47
C SER A 388 -6.33 14.27 -0.30
N PHE A 389 -6.57 13.15 0.36
CA PHE A 389 -7.90 12.71 0.79
C PHE A 389 -7.81 11.87 2.06
N GLU A 390 -8.94 11.72 2.75
CA GLU A 390 -9.06 10.83 3.91
C GLU A 390 -9.79 9.53 3.53
N LYS A 391 -9.24 8.40 3.96
CA LYS A 391 -9.89 7.10 3.89
C LYS A 391 -10.67 6.85 5.16
N VAL A 392 -11.99 6.65 5.03
CA VAL A 392 -12.87 6.50 6.19
C VAL A 392 -13.85 5.33 6.06
N ASP A 393 -14.35 4.88 7.20
CA ASP A 393 -15.49 3.99 7.35
C ASP A 393 -16.76 4.63 6.76
N ALA A 394 -17.53 3.88 5.97
CA ALA A 394 -18.72 4.42 5.30
C ALA A 394 -19.84 4.86 6.28
N ASP A 395 -20.01 4.15 7.40
CA ASP A 395 -21.12 4.30 8.35
C ASP A 395 -20.81 5.31 9.45
N ASN A 396 -19.58 5.31 9.98
CA ASN A 396 -19.18 6.11 11.14
C ASN A 396 -18.08 7.16 10.87
N ASN A 397 -17.53 7.21 9.64
CA ASN A 397 -16.44 8.11 9.22
C ASN A 397 -15.13 8.00 10.03
N LYS A 398 -14.89 6.90 10.74
CA LYS A 398 -13.60 6.64 11.39
C LYS A 398 -12.51 6.45 10.33
N SER A 399 -11.37 7.12 10.53
CA SER A 399 -10.16 6.95 9.73
C SER A 399 -9.72 5.49 9.61
N LEU A 400 -9.37 5.05 8.40
CA LEU A 400 -8.89 3.70 8.11
C LEU A 400 -7.45 3.72 7.61
N THR A 401 -6.59 3.02 8.34
CA THR A 401 -5.18 2.80 7.97
C THR A 401 -5.00 1.48 7.23
N GLY A 402 -3.93 1.34 6.45
CA GLY A 402 -3.56 0.09 5.77
C GLY A 402 -4.27 -0.19 4.44
N ALA A 403 -5.17 0.68 3.96
CA ALA A 403 -5.58 0.68 2.56
C ALA A 403 -4.39 1.02 1.65
N GLU A 404 -4.31 0.38 0.48
CA GLU A 404 -3.29 0.64 -0.54
C GLU A 404 -3.95 1.07 -1.85
N PHE A 405 -3.36 2.05 -2.53
CA PHE A 405 -3.88 2.69 -3.73
C PHE A 405 -2.83 2.79 -4.85
N ASP A 406 -3.31 2.78 -6.09
CA ASP A 406 -2.54 3.20 -7.26
C ASP A 406 -3.13 4.52 -7.82
N LEU A 407 -2.27 5.46 -8.21
CA LEU A 407 -2.63 6.73 -8.84
C LEU A 407 -2.39 6.65 -10.36
N TYR A 408 -3.37 7.08 -11.14
CA TYR A 408 -3.32 7.16 -12.60
C TYR A 408 -3.63 8.57 -13.09
N GLN A 409 -2.94 9.01 -14.15
CA GLN A 409 -3.28 10.19 -14.93
C GLN A 409 -4.05 9.74 -16.18
N GLN A 410 -5.19 10.36 -16.43
CA GLN A 410 -6.05 10.03 -17.56
C GLN A 410 -5.54 10.71 -18.84
N LEU A 411 -5.21 9.91 -19.86
CA LEU A 411 -4.67 10.42 -21.13
C LEU A 411 -5.71 10.31 -22.26
N ASN A 412 -6.19 11.44 -22.75
CA ASN A 412 -7.23 11.49 -23.78
C ASN A 412 -6.85 10.69 -25.04
N GLY A 413 -7.53 9.56 -25.27
CA GLY A 413 -7.34 8.71 -26.45
C GLY A 413 -6.12 7.78 -26.42
N LYS A 414 -5.47 7.60 -25.25
CA LYS A 414 -4.38 6.65 -25.01
C LYS A 414 -4.67 5.84 -23.74
N ASP A 415 -3.81 4.86 -23.43
CA ASP A 415 -3.85 4.17 -22.13
C ASP A 415 -3.48 5.13 -20.99
N ASP A 416 -4.19 5.04 -19.86
CA ASP A 416 -3.96 5.86 -18.68
C ASP A 416 -2.56 5.61 -18.08
N LYS A 417 -1.79 6.68 -17.84
CA LYS A 417 -0.43 6.60 -17.30
C LYS A 417 -0.52 6.32 -15.80
N LYS A 418 -0.01 5.17 -15.33
CA LYS A 418 0.20 4.95 -13.90
C LYS A 418 1.32 5.90 -13.42
N ILE A 419 1.03 6.71 -12.41
CA ILE A 419 1.94 7.69 -11.83
C ILE A 419 2.70 7.07 -10.65
N GLN A 420 1.96 6.43 -9.74
CA GLN A 420 2.53 5.84 -8.53
C GLN A 420 1.68 4.64 -8.07
N SER A 421 2.30 3.64 -7.44
CA SER A 421 1.63 2.43 -6.94
C SER A 421 1.92 2.14 -5.48
N GLY A 422 1.00 1.44 -4.81
CA GLY A 422 1.16 1.00 -3.42
C GLY A 422 1.16 2.15 -2.40
N ILE A 423 0.49 3.26 -2.73
CA ILE A 423 0.31 4.45 -1.88
C ILE A 423 -0.54 4.04 -0.69
N LYS A 424 -0.02 4.19 0.54
CA LYS A 424 -0.69 3.69 1.74
C LYS A 424 -1.34 4.82 2.54
N THR A 425 -2.50 4.52 3.08
CA THR A 425 -3.14 5.35 4.11
C THR A 425 -2.32 5.35 5.39
N ASP A 426 -2.04 6.53 5.92
CA ASP A 426 -1.28 6.71 7.16
C ASP A 426 -2.08 6.29 8.41
N ALA A 427 -1.53 6.53 9.61
CA ALA A 427 -2.19 6.21 10.88
C ALA A 427 -3.47 7.03 11.15
N LYS A 428 -3.70 8.12 10.41
CA LYS A 428 -4.90 8.98 10.44
C LYS A 428 -5.82 8.71 9.24
N GLY A 429 -5.52 7.70 8.41
CA GLY A 429 -6.24 7.39 7.19
C GLY A 429 -6.00 8.39 6.05
N LYS A 430 -5.05 9.31 6.17
CA LYS A 430 -4.74 10.28 5.12
C LYS A 430 -3.91 9.64 4.01
N VAL A 431 -4.22 10.02 2.76
CA VAL A 431 -3.34 9.87 1.60
C VAL A 431 -2.95 11.27 1.13
N GLU A 432 -1.68 11.45 0.79
CA GLU A 432 -1.14 12.68 0.21
C GLU A 432 -0.13 12.29 -0.87
N VAL A 433 -0.20 12.97 -2.02
CA VAL A 433 0.71 12.80 -3.16
C VAL A 433 1.03 14.17 -3.72
N ASP A 434 2.31 14.45 -3.94
CA ASP A 434 2.82 15.70 -4.47
C ASP A 434 3.45 15.52 -5.87
N ASN A 435 4.07 16.58 -6.39
CA ASN A 435 4.80 16.56 -7.66
C ASN A 435 3.94 16.12 -8.87
N LEU A 436 2.69 16.58 -8.90
CA LEU A 436 1.72 16.32 -9.97
C LEU A 436 1.55 17.53 -10.89
N THR A 437 1.44 17.27 -12.20
CA THR A 437 1.11 18.27 -13.22
C THR A 437 -0.40 18.59 -13.26
N VAL A 438 -0.77 19.65 -13.97
CA VAL A 438 -2.14 19.95 -14.37
C VAL A 438 -2.68 18.78 -15.20
N GLY A 439 -3.89 18.31 -14.89
CA GLY A 439 -4.49 17.18 -15.58
C GLY A 439 -5.63 16.49 -14.83
N ASN A 440 -6.19 15.46 -15.46
CA ASN A 440 -7.21 14.60 -14.86
C ASN A 440 -6.56 13.33 -14.31
N TYR A 441 -6.95 12.93 -13.11
CA TYR A 441 -6.36 11.84 -12.37
C TYR A 441 -7.43 10.99 -11.69
N TYR A 442 -7.07 9.77 -11.28
CA TYR A 442 -7.86 9.01 -10.34
C TYR A 442 -7.02 8.05 -9.49
N PHE A 443 -7.46 7.83 -8.25
CA PHE A 443 -6.98 6.72 -7.42
C PHE A 443 -7.85 5.47 -7.63
N VAL A 444 -7.21 4.30 -7.54
CA VAL A 444 -7.85 2.98 -7.47
C VAL A 444 -7.39 2.32 -6.19
N GLU A 445 -8.33 1.89 -5.33
CA GLU A 445 -7.98 1.03 -4.19
C GLU A 445 -7.54 -0.34 -4.71
N THR A 446 -6.31 -0.74 -4.39
CA THR A 446 -5.75 -2.04 -4.79
C THR A 446 -5.80 -3.06 -3.64
N LYS A 447 -5.93 -2.58 -2.40
CA LYS A 447 -6.11 -3.39 -1.20
C LYS A 447 -6.90 -2.63 -0.14
N ALA A 448 -7.95 -3.26 0.39
CA ALA A 448 -8.74 -2.72 1.48
C ALA A 448 -8.01 -2.79 2.84
N PRO A 449 -8.36 -1.93 3.80
CA PRO A 449 -8.07 -2.13 5.22
C PRO A 449 -8.62 -3.47 5.72
N GLU A 450 -8.02 -4.00 6.79
CA GLU A 450 -8.49 -5.22 7.44
C GLU A 450 -9.92 -5.03 7.99
N GLY A 451 -10.82 -5.96 7.66
CA GLY A 451 -12.24 -5.88 8.03
C GLY A 451 -13.13 -5.06 7.08
N TYR A 452 -12.63 -4.60 5.93
CA TYR A 452 -13.39 -3.82 4.94
C TYR A 452 -13.43 -4.47 3.56
N GLU A 453 -14.51 -4.23 2.83
CA GLU A 453 -14.64 -4.67 1.44
C GLU A 453 -13.76 -3.80 0.52
N LEU A 454 -13.15 -4.40 -0.52
CA LEU A 454 -12.38 -3.67 -1.54
C LEU A 454 -13.32 -2.86 -2.43
N SER A 455 -13.14 -1.54 -2.45
CA SER A 455 -13.95 -0.66 -3.30
C SER A 455 -13.62 -0.87 -4.78
N LYS A 456 -14.66 -0.85 -5.63
CA LYS A 456 -14.54 -0.87 -7.09
C LYS A 456 -14.67 0.52 -7.71
N GLU A 457 -14.88 1.54 -6.89
CA GLU A 457 -15.02 2.93 -7.33
C GLU A 457 -13.64 3.57 -7.57
N LYS A 458 -13.56 4.44 -8.57
CA LYS A 458 -12.39 5.29 -8.84
C LYS A 458 -12.60 6.64 -8.18
N LEU A 459 -11.64 7.11 -7.37
CA LEU A 459 -11.65 8.48 -6.84
C LEU A 459 -11.03 9.41 -7.88
N ALA A 460 -11.86 9.97 -8.76
CA ALA A 460 -11.42 10.89 -9.80
C ALA A 460 -11.28 12.33 -9.29
N PHE A 461 -10.26 13.05 -9.78
CA PHE A 461 -10.03 14.46 -9.50
C PHE A 461 -9.30 15.14 -10.66
N THR A 462 -9.31 16.48 -10.67
CA THR A 462 -8.62 17.32 -11.65
C THR A 462 -7.74 18.32 -10.90
N LEU A 463 -6.49 18.47 -11.33
CA LEU A 463 -5.60 19.57 -10.95
C LEU A 463 -5.60 20.60 -12.07
N GLU A 464 -5.82 21.86 -11.71
CA GLU A 464 -5.87 23.02 -12.62
C GLU A 464 -4.72 23.98 -12.30
N ARG A 465 -4.50 25.00 -13.15
CA ARG A 465 -3.50 26.08 -12.94
C ARG A 465 -3.55 26.68 -11.53
N GLN A 466 -4.74 26.82 -10.95
CA GLN A 466 -4.93 27.35 -9.61
C GLN A 466 -4.51 26.41 -8.47
N ASP A 467 -4.28 25.12 -8.74
CA ASP A 467 -3.86 24.12 -7.75
C ASP A 467 -2.33 23.93 -7.70
N MET A 468 -1.58 24.60 -8.58
CA MET A 468 -0.11 24.59 -8.61
C MET A 468 0.49 25.53 -7.55
N SER A 469 1.77 25.33 -7.21
CA SER A 469 2.53 26.23 -6.32
C SER A 469 2.77 27.60 -6.94
N SER A 470 2.43 28.68 -6.22
CA SER A 470 2.65 30.05 -6.70
C SER A 470 4.07 30.59 -6.48
N ASP A 471 4.93 29.89 -5.75
CA ASP A 471 6.26 30.39 -5.33
C ASP A 471 7.43 29.41 -5.53
N ASN A 472 7.17 28.21 -6.08
CA ASN A 472 8.11 27.08 -6.18
C ASN A 472 8.80 26.65 -4.87
N GLN A 473 8.34 27.14 -3.71
CA GLN A 473 8.89 26.80 -2.40
C GLN A 473 7.90 25.98 -1.57
N THR A 474 6.59 26.14 -1.80
CA THR A 474 5.55 25.40 -1.07
C THR A 474 4.62 24.67 -2.04
N ILE A 475 4.62 23.33 -2.01
CA ILE A 475 3.69 22.54 -2.84
C ILE A 475 2.27 22.74 -2.32
N LYS A 476 1.37 23.13 -3.20
CA LYS A 476 -0.04 23.33 -2.88
C LYS A 476 -0.78 21.98 -2.93
N ILE A 477 -1.31 21.56 -1.79
CA ILE A 477 -2.07 20.30 -1.67
C ILE A 477 -3.57 20.57 -1.79
N LYS A 478 -4.22 19.99 -2.80
CA LYS A 478 -5.67 20.03 -3.01
C LYS A 478 -6.36 18.93 -2.21
N ASP A 479 -7.20 19.29 -1.25
CA ASP A 479 -8.09 18.34 -0.59
C ASP A 479 -9.25 17.96 -1.52
N ILE A 480 -9.40 16.67 -1.80
CA ILE A 480 -10.50 16.11 -2.61
C ILE A 480 -11.54 15.35 -1.77
N GLY A 481 -11.45 15.46 -0.44
CA GLY A 481 -12.44 14.96 0.50
C GLY A 481 -12.17 13.54 1.00
N GLN A 482 -13.20 12.69 0.92
CA GLN A 482 -13.19 11.38 1.58
C GLN A 482 -13.47 10.23 0.62
N PHE A 483 -12.74 9.13 0.78
CA PHE A 483 -13.00 7.84 0.12
C PHE A 483 -13.46 6.81 1.16
N LYS A 484 -14.50 6.04 0.83
CA LYS A 484 -15.24 5.23 1.81
C LYS A 484 -15.20 3.75 1.47
N ASN A 485 -15.02 2.90 2.49
CA ASN A 485 -15.32 1.47 2.38
C ASN A 485 -16.40 1.07 3.38
N ASN A 486 -17.20 0.10 2.97
CA ASN A 486 -18.12 -0.62 3.85
C ASN A 486 -17.33 -1.67 4.65
N GLN A 487 -17.74 -1.90 5.90
CA GLN A 487 -17.23 -3.03 6.67
C GLN A 487 -17.64 -4.34 6.00
N THR A 488 -16.76 -5.34 6.05
CA THR A 488 -17.09 -6.70 5.59
C THR A 488 -18.20 -7.25 6.47
N LYS A 489 -19.34 -7.59 5.86
CA LYS A 489 -20.42 -8.27 6.57
C LYS A 489 -19.96 -9.67 6.95
N ASN A 490 -20.16 -10.01 8.22
CA ASN A 490 -19.84 -11.33 8.76
C ASN A 490 -21.12 -12.10 9.10
N ILE A 491 -21.05 -13.41 8.96
CA ILE A 491 -22.07 -14.38 9.33
C ILE A 491 -21.47 -15.44 10.28
N ASP A 492 -22.35 -16.06 11.05
CA ASP A 492 -22.01 -17.20 11.92
C ASP A 492 -22.64 -18.48 11.35
N VAL A 493 -21.83 -19.54 11.25
CA VAL A 493 -22.28 -20.87 10.83
C VAL A 493 -22.37 -21.77 12.05
N ASN A 494 -23.57 -22.26 12.36
CA ASN A 494 -23.82 -23.14 13.50
C ASN A 494 -23.99 -24.58 13.02
N VAL A 495 -23.40 -25.54 13.73
CA VAL A 495 -23.67 -26.96 13.56
C VAL A 495 -24.17 -27.58 14.87
N THR A 496 -25.23 -28.39 14.76
CA THR A 496 -25.71 -29.27 15.83
C THR A 496 -25.69 -30.72 15.35
N LYS A 497 -25.07 -31.60 16.13
CA LYS A 497 -25.15 -33.04 15.93
C LYS A 497 -26.31 -33.63 16.73
N ARG A 498 -27.09 -34.51 16.09
CA ARG A 498 -28.18 -35.28 16.67
C ARG A 498 -27.90 -36.77 16.53
N TRP A 499 -28.32 -37.52 17.54
CA TRP A 499 -28.24 -38.97 17.60
C TRP A 499 -29.67 -39.53 17.63
N LYS A 500 -29.94 -40.53 16.79
CA LYS A 500 -31.21 -41.25 16.72
C LYS A 500 -30.93 -42.74 16.90
N ASP A 501 -30.71 -43.12 18.16
CA ASP A 501 -30.20 -44.43 18.59
C ASP A 501 -30.84 -44.91 19.92
N ASN A 502 -32.06 -44.47 20.18
CA ASN A 502 -32.87 -44.80 21.37
C ASN A 502 -32.10 -44.58 22.69
N GLU A 503 -31.60 -43.36 22.91
CA GLU A 503 -30.78 -42.98 24.07
C GLU A 503 -29.52 -43.87 24.25
N ASN A 504 -28.85 -44.20 23.14
CA ASN A 504 -27.68 -45.08 23.12
C ASN A 504 -27.94 -46.44 23.78
N GLN A 505 -29.10 -47.06 23.49
CA GLN A 505 -29.54 -48.33 24.06
C GLN A 505 -28.44 -49.40 24.08
N ASP A 506 -27.74 -49.54 22.95
CA ASP A 506 -26.75 -50.59 22.71
C ASP A 506 -25.32 -50.18 23.13
N GLY A 507 -25.13 -48.94 23.61
CA GLY A 507 -23.85 -48.45 24.11
C GLY A 507 -22.78 -48.17 23.05
N ILE A 508 -23.12 -48.21 21.76
CA ILE A 508 -22.17 -48.07 20.63
C ILE A 508 -21.89 -46.62 20.19
N ARG A 509 -22.60 -45.62 20.72
CA ARG A 509 -22.39 -44.20 20.36
C ARG A 509 -20.93 -43.80 20.65
N PRO A 510 -20.18 -43.22 19.69
CA PRO A 510 -18.82 -42.77 19.94
C PRO A 510 -18.80 -41.59 20.92
N LYS A 511 -17.68 -41.41 21.62
CA LYS A 511 -17.50 -40.30 22.58
C LYS A 511 -17.41 -38.93 21.91
N SER A 512 -16.93 -38.90 20.67
CA SER A 512 -16.85 -37.69 19.85
C SER A 512 -16.92 -38.02 18.36
N ILE A 513 -17.16 -37.00 17.54
CA ILE A 513 -17.01 -36.99 16.09
C ILE A 513 -16.24 -35.74 15.67
N GLN A 514 -15.73 -35.73 14.45
CA GLN A 514 -15.10 -34.57 13.82
C GLN A 514 -15.97 -34.05 12.68
N VAL A 515 -16.13 -32.72 12.61
CA VAL A 515 -16.87 -32.01 11.56
C VAL A 515 -15.98 -30.94 10.90
N GLN A 516 -16.12 -30.77 9.59
CA GLN A 516 -15.32 -29.83 8.81
C GLN A 516 -16.21 -28.81 8.11
N LEU A 517 -15.87 -27.52 8.26
CA LEU A 517 -16.46 -26.42 7.51
C LEU A 517 -15.82 -26.35 6.12
N TYR A 518 -16.65 -26.10 5.09
CA TYR A 518 -16.23 -25.85 3.72
C TYR A 518 -16.76 -24.49 3.25
N ALA A 519 -15.88 -23.67 2.67
CA ALA A 519 -16.21 -22.42 1.97
C ALA A 519 -16.05 -22.64 0.46
N ASP A 520 -17.12 -22.47 -0.31
CA ASP A 520 -17.17 -22.75 -1.76
C ASP A 520 -16.62 -24.13 -2.16
N GLY A 521 -16.86 -25.13 -1.29
CA GLY A 521 -16.41 -26.51 -1.47
C GLY A 521 -14.94 -26.78 -1.09
N LYS A 522 -14.19 -25.78 -0.61
CA LYS A 522 -12.83 -25.94 -0.07
C LYS A 522 -12.83 -25.94 1.45
N GLU A 523 -11.92 -26.68 2.06
CA GLU A 523 -11.79 -26.78 3.52
C GLU A 523 -11.47 -25.42 4.14
N SER A 524 -12.23 -25.03 5.16
CA SER A 524 -12.10 -23.77 5.87
C SER A 524 -11.79 -24.05 7.34
N GLY A 525 -10.54 -23.77 7.74
CA GLY A 525 -10.03 -24.14 9.07
C GLY A 525 -9.79 -25.64 9.24
N LYS A 526 -9.45 -26.05 10.47
CA LYS A 526 -9.28 -27.46 10.86
C LYS A 526 -10.63 -28.11 11.19
N PRO A 527 -10.72 -29.45 11.18
CA PRO A 527 -11.86 -30.16 11.74
C PRO A 527 -12.08 -29.79 13.22
N VAL A 528 -13.34 -29.76 13.63
CA VAL A 528 -13.78 -29.45 14.98
C VAL A 528 -14.39 -30.69 15.60
N GLU A 529 -14.07 -30.95 16.87
CA GLU A 529 -14.69 -32.04 17.62
C GLU A 529 -16.10 -31.64 18.10
N LEU A 530 -17.09 -32.51 17.87
CA LEU A 530 -18.38 -32.48 18.56
C LEU A 530 -18.45 -33.67 19.52
N ASN A 531 -18.82 -33.40 20.77
CA ASN A 531 -18.85 -34.37 21.85
C ASN A 531 -19.92 -33.96 22.89
N GLU A 532 -20.02 -34.71 23.98
CA GLU A 532 -20.98 -34.39 25.05
C GLU A 532 -20.64 -33.09 25.80
N ASP A 533 -19.34 -32.81 26.00
CA ASP A 533 -18.83 -31.63 26.69
C ASP A 533 -19.27 -30.31 26.00
N ASN A 534 -19.35 -30.28 24.66
CA ASN A 534 -19.88 -29.14 23.90
C ASN A 534 -21.37 -29.25 23.53
N ALA A 535 -22.12 -30.11 24.22
CA ALA A 535 -23.53 -30.40 23.95
C ALA A 535 -23.81 -30.73 22.47
N TRP A 536 -22.84 -31.39 21.82
CA TRP A 536 -22.84 -31.76 20.41
C TRP A 536 -23.01 -30.58 19.43
N LYS A 537 -22.44 -29.41 19.77
CA LYS A 537 -22.61 -28.16 19.00
C LYS A 537 -21.30 -27.41 18.78
N HIS A 538 -21.26 -26.64 17.69
CA HIS A 538 -20.21 -25.66 17.44
C HIS A 538 -20.72 -24.48 16.60
N THR A 539 -20.06 -23.33 16.74
CA THR A 539 -20.29 -22.13 15.93
C THR A 539 -18.96 -21.62 15.38
N TRP A 540 -18.83 -21.60 14.06
CA TRP A 540 -17.78 -20.83 13.39
C TRP A 540 -18.26 -19.38 13.27
N LYS A 541 -17.60 -18.48 14.01
CA LYS A 541 -17.97 -17.05 14.11
C LYS A 541 -17.18 -16.20 13.12
N ASN A 542 -17.72 -15.01 12.83
CA ASN A 542 -17.04 -13.96 12.07
C ASN A 542 -16.56 -14.41 10.67
N LEU A 543 -17.36 -15.25 10.00
CA LEU A 543 -17.08 -15.71 8.64
C LEU A 543 -17.54 -14.65 7.64
N ALA A 544 -16.71 -14.29 6.66
CA ALA A 544 -17.09 -13.28 5.67
C ALA A 544 -18.31 -13.72 4.84
N GLU A 545 -19.33 -12.87 4.72
CA GLU A 545 -20.50 -13.13 3.88
C GLU A 545 -20.12 -13.19 2.39
N SER A 546 -19.12 -12.40 1.98
CA SER A 546 -18.65 -12.31 0.60
C SER A 546 -17.12 -12.22 0.48
N SER A 547 -16.60 -12.64 -0.68
CA SER A 547 -15.21 -12.43 -1.09
C SER A 547 -15.18 -11.83 -2.49
N ASN A 548 -14.43 -10.74 -2.69
CA ASN A 548 -14.36 -9.98 -3.96
C ASN A 548 -15.73 -9.52 -4.52
N GLY A 549 -16.76 -9.44 -3.67
CA GLY A 549 -18.14 -9.13 -4.04
C GLY A 549 -18.94 -10.32 -4.58
N GLN A 550 -18.54 -11.56 -4.30
CA GLN A 550 -19.34 -12.77 -4.50
C GLN A 550 -19.64 -13.43 -3.14
N THR A 551 -20.89 -13.80 -2.90
CA THR A 551 -21.33 -14.48 -1.66
C THR A 551 -20.66 -15.85 -1.52
N ILE A 552 -20.09 -16.14 -0.34
CA ILE A 552 -19.42 -17.40 -0.05
C ILE A 552 -20.47 -18.45 0.35
N LYS A 553 -20.46 -19.62 -0.29
CA LYS A 553 -21.32 -20.74 0.11
C LYS A 553 -20.64 -21.61 1.17
N TYR A 554 -21.08 -21.47 2.42
CA TYR A 554 -20.66 -22.35 3.51
C TYR A 554 -21.47 -23.65 3.55
N THR A 555 -20.79 -24.77 3.83
CA THR A 555 -21.39 -26.10 4.06
C THR A 555 -20.57 -26.85 5.13
N VAL A 556 -21.17 -27.81 5.84
CA VAL A 556 -20.49 -28.60 6.88
C VAL A 556 -20.60 -30.08 6.55
N LYS A 557 -19.55 -30.86 6.86
CA LYS A 557 -19.56 -32.33 6.72
C LYS A 557 -19.09 -33.01 7.99
N GLU A 558 -19.68 -34.15 8.33
CA GLU A 558 -19.07 -35.13 9.22
C GLU A 558 -17.89 -35.79 8.49
N VAL A 559 -16.73 -35.83 9.14
CA VAL A 559 -15.49 -36.42 8.58
C VAL A 559 -14.97 -37.60 9.40
N SER A 560 -15.62 -37.95 10.50
CA SER A 560 -15.40 -39.19 11.23
C SER A 560 -16.16 -40.36 10.60
N ASP A 561 -15.54 -41.53 10.55
CA ASP A 561 -16.26 -42.79 10.41
C ASP A 561 -16.99 -43.11 11.73
N VAL A 562 -18.25 -43.52 11.63
CA VAL A 562 -19.13 -43.81 12.77
C VAL A 562 -19.75 -45.20 12.57
N PRO A 563 -19.04 -46.28 12.95
CA PRO A 563 -19.47 -47.65 12.71
C PRO A 563 -20.85 -47.94 13.32
N GLY A 564 -21.70 -48.64 12.56
CA GLY A 564 -23.06 -49.02 12.99
C GLY A 564 -24.13 -47.95 12.78
N TYR A 565 -23.78 -46.75 12.32
CA TYR A 565 -24.72 -45.64 12.08
C TYR A 565 -24.83 -45.28 10.59
N THR A 566 -25.96 -44.67 10.24
CA THR A 566 -26.17 -43.98 8.96
C THR A 566 -26.23 -42.47 9.18
N SER A 567 -25.43 -41.69 8.44
CA SER A 567 -25.29 -40.24 8.60
C SER A 567 -26.11 -39.47 7.57
N SER A 568 -26.64 -38.30 7.97
CA SER A 568 -27.43 -37.40 7.13
C SER A 568 -27.22 -35.95 7.56
N ILE A 569 -27.27 -35.01 6.62
CA ILE A 569 -27.00 -33.59 6.88
C ILE A 569 -28.13 -32.74 6.30
N ASN A 570 -28.63 -31.79 7.08
CA ASN A 570 -29.48 -30.69 6.64
C ASN A 570 -28.69 -29.38 6.73
N ASP A 571 -28.30 -28.84 5.59
CA ASP A 571 -27.54 -27.60 5.42
C ASP A 571 -28.36 -26.47 4.77
N SER A 572 -29.70 -26.60 4.79
CA SER A 572 -30.62 -25.61 4.17
C SER A 572 -30.58 -24.21 4.81
N ASN A 573 -30.08 -24.11 6.04
CA ASN A 573 -29.77 -22.85 6.72
C ASN A 573 -28.35 -22.93 7.31
N ALA A 574 -27.44 -22.07 6.86
CA ALA A 574 -26.07 -22.04 7.36
C ALA A 574 -25.98 -21.69 8.86
N SER A 575 -26.97 -20.95 9.40
CA SER A 575 -27.04 -20.65 10.84
C SER A 575 -27.75 -21.73 11.67
N ASP A 576 -28.15 -22.87 11.09
CA ASP A 576 -28.67 -24.05 11.81
C ASP A 576 -28.43 -25.33 10.99
N VAL A 577 -27.16 -25.71 10.81
CA VAL A 577 -26.80 -26.96 10.13
C VAL A 577 -26.97 -28.14 11.09
N ILE A 578 -27.74 -29.16 10.68
CA ILE A 578 -28.04 -30.32 11.53
C ILE A 578 -27.45 -31.58 10.90
N ILE A 579 -26.53 -32.23 11.60
CA ILE A 579 -26.02 -33.57 11.26
C ILE A 579 -26.77 -34.58 12.12
N THR A 580 -27.37 -35.62 11.52
CA THR A 580 -28.10 -36.66 12.25
C THR A 580 -27.57 -38.04 11.91
N ASN A 581 -27.10 -38.77 12.92
CA ASN A 581 -26.73 -40.18 12.77
C ASN A 581 -27.80 -41.08 13.39
N THR A 582 -28.25 -42.05 12.61
CA THR A 582 -29.31 -42.99 12.98
C THR A 582 -28.74 -44.39 13.11
N HIS A 583 -29.12 -45.07 14.18
CA HIS A 583 -28.86 -46.49 14.43
C HIS A 583 -30.15 -47.14 14.91
N ASP A 584 -30.52 -48.27 14.32
CA ASP A 584 -31.68 -49.07 14.73
C ASP A 584 -31.20 -50.10 15.77
N PRO A 585 -31.61 -50.00 17.05
CA PRO A 585 -31.04 -50.82 18.13
C PRO A 585 -31.36 -52.31 18.04
N GLU A 586 -30.48 -53.14 18.60
CA GLU A 586 -30.66 -54.59 18.67
C GLU A 586 -31.86 -54.99 19.55
N ILE A 587 -32.67 -55.89 18.99
CA ILE A 587 -33.80 -56.53 19.66
C ILE A 587 -33.60 -58.04 19.75
N THR A 588 -34.33 -58.66 20.67
CA THR A 588 -34.37 -60.10 20.92
C THR A 588 -35.81 -60.60 21.12
N GLU A 589 -35.95 -61.91 21.28
CA GLU A 589 -37.21 -62.59 21.55
C GLU A 589 -37.01 -63.67 22.62
N ILE A 590 -38.07 -63.95 23.40
CA ILE A 590 -38.08 -64.97 24.44
C ILE A 590 -39.23 -65.93 24.16
N LYS A 591 -38.90 -67.23 24.05
CA LYS A 591 -39.81 -68.32 23.68
C LYS A 591 -39.71 -69.44 24.69
N GLY A 592 -40.84 -70.08 25.01
CA GLY A 592 -40.89 -71.21 25.92
C GLY A 592 -42.14 -72.06 25.75
N GLU A 593 -42.09 -73.27 26.28
CA GLU A 593 -43.19 -74.23 26.26
C GLU A 593 -43.64 -74.58 27.68
N LYS A 594 -44.93 -74.88 27.84
CA LYS A 594 -45.52 -75.39 29.07
C LYS A 594 -45.78 -76.88 28.95
N HIS A 595 -45.15 -77.64 29.83
CA HIS A 595 -45.34 -79.07 29.98
C HIS A 595 -46.15 -79.41 31.25
N TRP A 596 -46.89 -80.51 31.16
CA TRP A 596 -47.75 -81.03 32.22
C TRP A 596 -47.35 -82.47 32.55
N ASP A 597 -46.92 -82.70 33.78
CA ASP A 597 -46.60 -84.01 34.35
C ASP A 597 -47.74 -84.43 35.29
N ASP A 598 -48.84 -84.87 34.69
CA ASP A 598 -50.15 -85.11 35.32
C ASP A 598 -50.87 -86.37 34.79
N ALA A 599 -50.10 -87.32 34.26
CA ALA A 599 -50.58 -88.55 33.64
C ALA A 599 -51.63 -88.32 32.52
N ASN A 600 -51.45 -87.27 31.71
CA ASN A 600 -52.41 -86.79 30.70
C ASN A 600 -53.74 -86.31 31.31
N ASN A 601 -53.66 -85.52 32.37
CA ASN A 601 -54.79 -84.96 33.11
C ASN A 601 -55.77 -86.03 33.62
N GLN A 602 -55.24 -87.13 34.16
CA GLN A 602 -56.04 -88.29 34.61
C GLN A 602 -57.15 -87.91 35.61
N ASP A 603 -56.84 -86.99 36.52
CA ASP A 603 -57.74 -86.51 37.57
C ASP A 603 -58.65 -85.34 37.14
N GLY A 604 -58.50 -84.83 35.92
CA GLY A 604 -59.27 -83.69 35.41
C GLY A 604 -58.96 -82.36 36.12
N LYS A 605 -57.77 -82.22 36.70
CA LYS A 605 -57.34 -81.07 37.53
C LYS A 605 -56.53 -80.00 36.80
N ARG A 606 -56.06 -80.27 35.57
CA ARG A 606 -55.32 -79.28 34.78
C ARG A 606 -56.18 -78.02 34.55
N PRO A 607 -55.69 -76.81 34.84
CA PRO A 607 -56.41 -75.58 34.54
C PRO A 607 -56.52 -75.33 33.03
N THR A 608 -57.49 -74.52 32.61
CA THR A 608 -57.68 -74.14 31.20
C THR A 608 -56.63 -73.15 30.68
N SER A 609 -55.89 -72.51 31.59
CA SER A 609 -54.91 -71.47 31.30
C SER A 609 -53.92 -71.30 32.45
N ILE A 610 -52.73 -70.81 32.15
CA ILE A 610 -51.74 -70.29 33.11
C ILE A 610 -51.43 -68.82 32.77
N GLU A 611 -50.80 -68.10 33.69
CA GLU A 611 -50.20 -66.78 33.43
C GLU A 611 -48.69 -66.87 33.60
N VAL A 612 -47.97 -66.55 32.51
CA VAL A 612 -46.51 -66.51 32.46
C VAL A 612 -46.06 -65.06 32.48
N ASN A 613 -45.22 -64.68 33.45
CA ASN A 613 -44.64 -63.35 33.54
C ASN A 613 -43.24 -63.35 32.92
N LEU A 614 -42.95 -62.37 32.07
CA LEU A 614 -41.62 -62.06 31.58
C LEU A 614 -40.97 -61.01 32.49
N LEU A 615 -39.78 -61.32 33.00
CA LEU A 615 -38.98 -60.42 33.82
C LEU A 615 -37.75 -59.95 33.05
N ALA A 616 -37.48 -58.64 33.10
CA ALA A 616 -36.22 -58.02 32.68
C ALA A 616 -35.46 -57.56 33.92
N ASP A 617 -34.27 -58.11 34.16
CA ASP A 617 -33.44 -57.84 35.36
C ASP A 617 -34.22 -57.99 36.69
N GLY A 618 -35.14 -58.96 36.74
CA GLY A 618 -36.01 -59.22 37.89
C GLY A 618 -37.23 -58.30 38.02
N LYS A 619 -37.47 -57.38 37.07
CA LYS A 619 -38.70 -56.57 36.97
C LYS A 619 -39.68 -57.21 35.99
N ILE A 620 -40.93 -57.46 36.37
CA ILE A 620 -41.97 -57.84 35.41
C ILE A 620 -42.13 -56.72 34.37
N ILE A 621 -42.02 -57.06 33.09
CA ILE A 621 -42.24 -56.13 31.97
C ILE A 621 -43.42 -56.51 31.07
N ASP A 622 -43.82 -57.79 31.07
CA ASP A 622 -44.97 -58.28 30.32
C ASP A 622 -45.52 -59.56 30.99
N THR A 623 -46.79 -59.89 30.74
CA THR A 623 -47.45 -61.10 31.24
C THR A 623 -48.35 -61.66 30.14
N LYS A 624 -48.27 -62.98 29.89
CA LYS A 624 -49.00 -63.67 28.84
C LYS A 624 -49.82 -64.82 29.41
N THR A 625 -51.13 -64.80 29.15
CA THR A 625 -51.99 -65.96 29.39
C THR A 625 -51.71 -67.03 28.34
N VAL A 626 -51.46 -68.26 28.77
CA VAL A 626 -51.14 -69.40 27.88
C VAL A 626 -52.18 -70.49 28.07
N THR A 627 -52.71 -71.03 26.97
CA THR A 627 -53.79 -72.02 26.97
C THR A 627 -53.48 -73.23 26.08
N GLU A 628 -54.35 -74.23 26.14
CA GLU A 628 -54.28 -75.38 25.22
C GLU A 628 -54.43 -74.98 23.74
N LYS A 629 -55.13 -73.88 23.42
CA LYS A 629 -55.29 -73.39 22.04
C LYS A 629 -53.96 -72.90 21.45
N ASP A 630 -53.06 -72.43 22.30
CA ASP A 630 -51.72 -71.97 21.96
C ASP A 630 -50.73 -73.15 21.85
N ASN A 631 -51.24 -74.39 21.92
CA ASN A 631 -50.46 -75.62 22.11
C ASN A 631 -49.53 -75.54 23.33
N TRP A 632 -49.94 -74.79 24.36
CA TRP A 632 -49.14 -74.51 25.56
C TRP A 632 -47.79 -73.83 25.27
N LYS A 633 -47.66 -73.08 24.16
CA LYS A 633 -46.44 -72.33 23.81
C LYS A 633 -46.63 -70.83 23.99
N TYR A 634 -45.54 -70.12 24.25
CA TYR A 634 -45.57 -68.67 24.38
C TYR A 634 -44.29 -68.01 23.83
N GLU A 635 -44.41 -66.71 23.58
CA GLU A 635 -43.45 -65.91 22.83
C GLU A 635 -43.62 -64.44 23.20
N PHE A 636 -42.51 -63.74 23.40
CA PHE A 636 -42.40 -62.29 23.60
C PHE A 636 -41.36 -61.75 22.58
N THR A 637 -41.71 -60.72 21.82
CA THR A 637 -40.89 -60.20 20.71
C THR A 637 -40.61 -58.69 20.83
N ASN A 638 -39.68 -58.16 20.03
CA ASN A 638 -39.26 -56.76 20.04
C ASN A 638 -38.72 -56.29 21.40
N LEU A 639 -38.10 -57.22 22.14
CA LEU A 639 -37.50 -56.93 23.43
C LEU A 639 -36.13 -56.27 23.22
N PRO A 640 -35.80 -55.14 23.88
CA PRO A 640 -34.45 -54.58 23.80
C PRO A 640 -33.41 -55.61 24.22
N LYS A 641 -32.36 -55.81 23.40
CA LYS A 641 -31.29 -56.76 23.77
C LYS A 641 -30.39 -56.17 24.86
N TYR A 642 -30.19 -54.86 24.82
CA TYR A 642 -29.36 -54.11 25.76
C TYR A 642 -30.15 -53.01 26.46
N ASN A 643 -29.67 -52.62 27.64
CA ASN A 643 -30.07 -51.42 28.37
C ASN A 643 -28.78 -50.68 28.75
N GLN A 644 -28.58 -49.49 28.20
CA GLN A 644 -27.35 -48.69 28.39
C GLN A 644 -26.06 -49.48 28.09
N GLY A 645 -26.06 -50.26 27.00
CA GLY A 645 -24.95 -51.12 26.58
C GLY A 645 -24.70 -52.38 27.43
N LYS A 646 -25.50 -52.64 28.47
CA LYS A 646 -25.46 -53.89 29.25
C LYS A 646 -26.55 -54.83 28.76
N LEU A 647 -26.23 -56.12 28.64
CA LEU A 647 -27.18 -57.15 28.21
C LEU A 647 -28.30 -57.29 29.26
N ILE A 648 -29.57 -57.22 28.85
CA ILE A 648 -30.71 -57.41 29.74
C ILE A 648 -30.86 -58.90 30.07
N ARG A 649 -30.98 -59.27 31.34
CA ARG A 649 -31.31 -60.64 31.72
C ARG A 649 -32.82 -60.86 31.69
N TYR A 650 -33.27 -61.67 30.74
CA TYR A 650 -34.66 -62.10 30.64
C TYR A 650 -34.89 -63.45 31.33
N THR A 651 -35.87 -63.51 32.23
CA THR A 651 -36.31 -64.75 32.88
C THR A 651 -37.84 -64.84 32.90
N VAL A 652 -38.38 -66.03 33.20
CA VAL A 652 -39.82 -66.29 33.23
C VAL A 652 -40.25 -66.86 34.57
N THR A 653 -41.48 -66.54 34.99
CA THR A 653 -42.14 -67.16 36.15
C THR A 653 -43.59 -67.48 35.83
N GLU A 654 -44.19 -68.39 36.60
CA GLU A 654 -45.60 -68.76 36.49
C GLU A 654 -46.36 -68.38 37.76
N ASN A 655 -47.55 -67.80 37.61
CA ASN A 655 -48.45 -67.56 38.73
C ASN A 655 -48.91 -68.91 39.33
N THR A 656 -48.90 -69.06 40.67
CA THR A 656 -49.17 -70.33 41.36
C THR A 656 -50.42 -71.05 40.84
N VAL A 657 -50.25 -72.33 40.51
CA VAL A 657 -51.35 -73.23 40.11
C VAL A 657 -51.72 -74.15 41.27
N GLU A 658 -53.01 -74.18 41.63
CA GLU A 658 -53.55 -75.06 42.69
C GLU A 658 -53.34 -76.54 42.36
N ASP A 659 -52.99 -77.38 43.35
CA ASP A 659 -52.63 -78.80 43.20
C ASP A 659 -51.38 -79.11 42.33
N TYR A 660 -50.55 -78.12 41.98
CA TYR A 660 -49.33 -78.32 41.16
C TYR A 660 -48.05 -77.71 41.75
N SER A 661 -46.93 -78.40 41.57
CA SER A 661 -45.58 -77.89 41.85
C SER A 661 -44.87 -77.55 40.53
N THR A 662 -44.35 -76.33 40.40
CA THR A 662 -43.70 -75.82 39.18
C THR A 662 -42.18 -76.02 39.22
N THR A 663 -41.62 -76.43 38.08
CA THR A 663 -40.19 -76.41 37.75
C THR A 663 -39.98 -75.44 36.57
N VAL A 664 -39.01 -74.53 36.69
CA VAL A 664 -38.59 -73.64 35.59
C VAL A 664 -37.23 -74.13 35.07
N ASN A 665 -37.12 -74.34 33.77
CA ASN A 665 -35.89 -74.80 33.12
C ASN A 665 -35.54 -73.87 31.94
N GLY A 666 -34.73 -72.84 32.21
CA GLY A 666 -34.55 -71.73 31.27
C GLY A 666 -35.87 -71.00 31.04
N THR A 667 -36.46 -71.17 29.86
CA THR A 667 -37.78 -70.64 29.51
C THR A 667 -38.89 -71.69 29.49
N ASP A 668 -38.60 -72.97 29.67
CA ASP A 668 -39.65 -73.99 29.71
C ASP A 668 -40.20 -74.15 31.13
N LEU A 669 -41.53 -74.31 31.22
CA LEU A 669 -42.27 -74.43 32.46
C LEU A 669 -42.85 -75.85 32.57
N ILE A 670 -42.61 -76.53 33.68
CA ILE A 670 -43.11 -77.90 33.92
C ILE A 670 -43.95 -77.88 35.19
N ASN A 671 -45.22 -78.27 35.12
CA ASN A 671 -46.05 -78.48 36.32
C ASN A 671 -46.24 -79.96 36.60
N HIS A 672 -45.81 -80.38 37.78
CA HIS A 672 -46.00 -81.72 38.32
C HIS A 672 -47.27 -81.72 39.17
N TYR A 673 -48.22 -82.62 38.88
CA TYR A 673 -49.46 -82.73 39.64
C TYR A 673 -49.17 -83.31 41.02
N THR A 674 -49.35 -82.48 42.05
CA THR A 674 -49.03 -82.77 43.44
C THR A 674 -50.20 -82.37 44.33
N PRO A 675 -51.23 -83.23 44.48
CA PRO A 675 -52.46 -82.90 45.21
C PRO A 675 -52.21 -82.33 46.62
N GLY A 676 -52.81 -81.17 46.92
CA GLY A 676 -52.64 -80.48 48.20
C GLY A 676 -51.23 -79.90 48.44
N LYS A 677 -50.40 -79.80 47.38
CA LYS A 677 -49.09 -79.14 47.40
C LYS A 677 -49.00 -78.06 46.33
N ILE A 678 -48.14 -77.08 46.57
CA ILE A 678 -47.83 -75.94 45.69
C ILE A 678 -46.32 -75.68 45.65
N SER A 679 -45.90 -74.76 44.79
CA SER A 679 -44.56 -74.17 44.78
C SER A 679 -44.57 -72.67 45.08
N VAL A 680 -43.50 -72.20 45.71
CA VAL A 680 -43.22 -70.78 45.95
C VAL A 680 -41.93 -70.41 45.23
N THR A 681 -41.95 -69.42 44.35
CA THR A 681 -40.77 -68.92 43.63
C THR A 681 -40.44 -67.51 44.10
N VAL A 682 -39.16 -67.26 44.37
CA VAL A 682 -38.63 -65.93 44.66
C VAL A 682 -37.63 -65.51 43.59
N THR A 683 -37.73 -64.27 43.12
CA THR A 683 -36.73 -63.62 42.29
C THR A 683 -36.17 -62.39 43.01
N LYS A 684 -34.85 -62.23 42.99
CA LYS A 684 -34.16 -61.06 43.54
C LYS A 684 -33.89 -60.03 42.44
N ARG A 685 -34.37 -58.82 42.70
CA ARG A 685 -34.20 -57.63 41.86
C ARG A 685 -33.27 -56.61 42.54
N TRP A 686 -32.47 -55.92 41.74
CA TRP A 686 -31.56 -54.86 42.17
C TRP A 686 -31.90 -53.55 41.45
N GLU A 687 -32.20 -52.50 42.20
CA GLU A 687 -32.40 -51.13 41.72
C GLU A 687 -31.22 -50.26 42.18
N ASP A 688 -30.13 -50.30 41.42
CA ASP A 688 -28.82 -49.71 41.79
C ASP A 688 -28.05 -49.16 40.56
N ASN A 689 -28.79 -48.69 39.55
CA ASN A 689 -28.26 -48.21 38.27
C ASN A 689 -27.25 -49.18 37.63
N ASN A 690 -27.62 -50.46 37.54
CA ASN A 690 -26.78 -51.54 37.03
C ASN A 690 -25.45 -51.68 37.81
N ASN A 691 -25.53 -51.61 39.14
CA ASN A 691 -24.42 -51.61 40.09
C ASN A 691 -23.39 -50.47 39.83
N GLN A 692 -23.88 -49.25 39.62
CA GLN A 692 -23.06 -48.06 39.33
C GLN A 692 -21.95 -47.85 40.37
N ASP A 693 -22.31 -47.93 41.65
CA ASP A 693 -21.39 -47.64 42.76
C ASP A 693 -20.53 -48.84 43.18
N GLY A 694 -20.75 -50.03 42.58
CA GLY A 694 -20.01 -51.25 42.88
C GLY A 694 -20.37 -51.92 44.21
N LEU A 695 -21.46 -51.50 44.86
CA LEU A 695 -21.86 -51.95 46.21
C LEU A 695 -22.69 -53.25 46.23
N ARG A 696 -23.17 -53.74 45.08
CA ARG A 696 -23.98 -54.97 45.02
C ARG A 696 -23.16 -56.19 45.50
N PRO A 697 -23.64 -56.97 46.49
CA PRO A 697 -22.97 -58.18 46.92
C PRO A 697 -23.07 -59.28 45.85
N ASN A 698 -22.14 -60.24 45.87
CA ASN A 698 -22.16 -61.38 44.95
C ASN A 698 -23.28 -62.39 45.25
N THR A 699 -23.71 -62.49 46.51
CA THR A 699 -24.75 -63.40 46.98
C THR A 699 -25.60 -62.75 48.08
N ILE A 700 -26.82 -63.23 48.26
CA ILE A 700 -27.68 -62.96 49.44
C ILE A 700 -28.33 -64.26 49.91
N GLN A 701 -28.90 -64.26 51.11
CA GLN A 701 -29.74 -65.34 51.62
C GLN A 701 -31.19 -64.89 51.83
N VAL A 702 -32.12 -65.78 51.48
CA VAL A 702 -33.57 -65.60 51.61
C VAL A 702 -34.18 -66.77 52.38
N GLN A 703 -35.17 -66.48 53.24
CA GLN A 703 -35.85 -67.45 54.08
C GLN A 703 -37.35 -67.50 53.74
N LEU A 704 -37.86 -68.70 53.52
CA LEU A 704 -39.29 -68.98 53.38
C LEU A 704 -39.95 -69.04 54.77
N TYR A 705 -41.15 -68.48 54.89
CA TYR A 705 -41.98 -68.54 56.09
C TYR A 705 -43.36 -69.10 55.75
N ALA A 706 -43.84 -70.04 56.57
CA ALA A 706 -45.19 -70.59 56.54
C ALA A 706 -45.96 -70.08 57.76
N ASP A 707 -47.07 -69.35 57.56
CA ASP A 707 -47.87 -68.72 58.62
C ASP A 707 -47.03 -67.88 59.61
N GLY A 708 -46.00 -67.21 59.08
CA GLY A 708 -45.07 -66.38 59.83
C GLY A 708 -43.95 -67.13 60.58
N LYS A 709 -43.86 -68.47 60.47
CA LYS A 709 -42.78 -69.28 61.04
C LYS A 709 -41.79 -69.73 59.96
N GLU A 710 -40.51 -69.81 60.30
CA GLU A 710 -39.46 -70.27 59.37
C GLU A 710 -39.74 -71.67 58.84
N SER A 711 -39.64 -71.84 57.52
CA SER A 711 -39.86 -73.10 56.81
C SER A 711 -38.60 -73.49 56.04
N GLY A 712 -37.91 -74.54 56.49
CA GLY A 712 -36.62 -74.93 55.93
C GLY A 712 -35.45 -74.01 56.33
N LYS A 713 -34.28 -74.22 55.72
CA LYS A 713 -33.09 -73.36 55.89
C LYS A 713 -33.12 -72.18 54.91
N PRO A 714 -32.37 -71.09 55.17
CA PRO A 714 -32.16 -70.05 54.19
C PRO A 714 -31.53 -70.59 52.91
N VAL A 715 -31.92 -70.03 51.78
CA VAL A 715 -31.41 -70.36 50.44
C VAL A 715 -30.58 -69.19 49.92
N GLU A 716 -29.49 -69.49 49.22
CA GLU A 716 -28.65 -68.47 48.60
C GLU A 716 -29.17 -68.08 47.20
N LEU A 717 -29.27 -66.78 46.93
CA LEU A 717 -29.48 -66.22 45.59
C LEU A 717 -28.20 -65.52 45.15
N ASN A 718 -27.76 -65.79 43.93
CA ASN A 718 -26.54 -65.28 43.34
C ASN A 718 -26.67 -65.25 41.80
N ASP A 719 -25.63 -64.80 41.10
CA ASP A 719 -25.71 -64.67 39.64
C ASP A 719 -25.80 -66.02 38.89
N GLY A 720 -25.20 -67.07 39.46
CA GLY A 720 -25.19 -68.43 38.89
C GLY A 720 -26.52 -69.19 39.01
N ASN A 721 -27.45 -68.73 39.84
CA ASN A 721 -28.85 -69.17 39.83
C ASN A 721 -29.81 -68.08 39.33
N GLU A 722 -29.30 -67.14 38.51
CA GLU A 722 -30.06 -66.03 37.93
C GLU A 722 -30.82 -65.18 38.96
N TRP A 723 -30.35 -65.20 40.21
CA TRP A 723 -31.00 -64.57 41.35
C TRP A 723 -32.41 -65.08 41.65
N THR A 724 -32.74 -66.32 41.26
CA THR A 724 -34.06 -66.93 41.46
C THR A 724 -33.99 -68.29 42.16
N TYR A 725 -35.07 -68.67 42.86
CA TYR A 725 -35.22 -69.99 43.48
C TYR A 725 -36.68 -70.39 43.66
N THR A 726 -36.98 -71.68 43.46
CA THR A 726 -38.32 -72.25 43.69
C THR A 726 -38.28 -73.32 44.78
N TRP A 727 -39.03 -73.10 45.87
CA TRP A 727 -39.37 -74.15 46.83
C TRP A 727 -40.56 -74.96 46.29
N GLN A 728 -40.38 -76.26 46.16
CA GLN A 728 -41.37 -77.19 45.61
C GLN A 728 -42.04 -78.04 46.69
N GLU A 729 -43.15 -78.70 46.34
CA GLU A 729 -43.89 -79.64 47.19
C GLU A 729 -44.36 -79.10 48.56
N LEU A 730 -44.54 -77.79 48.67
CA LEU A 730 -45.00 -77.12 49.89
C LEU A 730 -46.47 -77.44 50.15
N ALA A 731 -46.84 -77.83 51.37
CA ALA A 731 -48.22 -78.12 51.70
C ALA A 731 -49.11 -76.89 51.50
N GLU A 732 -50.22 -77.04 50.78
CA GLU A 732 -51.15 -75.93 50.50
C GLU A 732 -52.02 -75.60 51.72
N LYS A 733 -52.38 -76.61 52.53
CA LYS A 733 -53.26 -76.49 53.69
C LYS A 733 -52.69 -77.21 54.93
N ALA A 734 -52.78 -76.58 56.09
CA ALA A 734 -52.55 -77.18 57.41
C ALA A 734 -53.85 -77.17 58.23
N ASN A 735 -54.24 -78.31 58.80
CA ASN A 735 -55.46 -78.45 59.60
C ASN A 735 -56.74 -77.93 58.90
N GLY A 736 -56.80 -78.00 57.57
CA GLY A 736 -57.92 -77.51 56.75
C GLY A 736 -57.91 -76.01 56.44
N GLN A 737 -56.90 -75.25 56.87
CA GLN A 737 -56.72 -73.84 56.52
C GLN A 737 -55.56 -73.69 55.54
N THR A 738 -55.69 -72.79 54.55
CA THR A 738 -54.62 -72.49 53.58
C THR A 738 -53.44 -71.82 54.28
N ILE A 739 -52.23 -72.30 54.02
CA ILE A 739 -50.99 -71.76 54.59
C ILE A 739 -50.59 -70.47 53.86
N LYS A 740 -50.32 -69.39 54.59
CA LYS A 740 -49.74 -68.18 54.00
C LYS A 740 -48.22 -68.29 53.92
N TYR A 741 -47.71 -68.52 52.72
CA TYR A 741 -46.28 -68.42 52.44
C TYR A 741 -45.85 -66.97 52.20
N THR A 742 -44.69 -66.61 52.74
CA THR A 742 -43.99 -65.33 52.49
C THR A 742 -42.48 -65.56 52.48
N VAL A 743 -41.71 -64.71 51.79
CA VAL A 743 -40.25 -64.82 51.72
C VAL A 743 -39.61 -63.52 52.18
N LYS A 744 -38.52 -63.60 52.95
CA LYS A 744 -37.74 -62.43 53.39
C LYS A 744 -36.26 -62.61 53.08
N GLU A 745 -35.60 -61.52 52.70
CA GLU A 745 -34.15 -61.43 52.73
C GLU A 745 -33.66 -61.46 54.19
N VAL A 746 -32.69 -62.32 54.49
CA VAL A 746 -32.08 -62.45 55.83
C VAL A 746 -30.62 -62.01 55.87
N SER A 747 -30.03 -61.73 54.70
CA SER A 747 -28.75 -61.02 54.60
C SER A 747 -28.89 -59.55 54.98
N HIS A 748 -27.89 -59.01 55.67
CA HIS A 748 -27.72 -57.57 55.76
C HIS A 748 -26.93 -57.08 54.54
N VAL A 749 -27.53 -56.19 53.75
CA VAL A 749 -26.89 -55.57 52.58
C VAL A 749 -26.69 -54.08 52.86
N PRO A 750 -25.47 -53.64 53.24
CA PRO A 750 -25.20 -52.24 53.57
C PRO A 750 -25.50 -51.29 52.41
N GLY A 751 -26.17 -50.17 52.71
CA GLY A 751 -26.49 -49.14 51.71
C GLY A 751 -27.78 -49.37 50.91
N TYR A 752 -28.48 -50.50 51.09
CA TYR A 752 -29.70 -50.82 50.36
C TYR A 752 -30.95 -50.83 51.25
N THR A 753 -32.10 -50.46 50.69
CA THR A 753 -33.42 -50.67 51.29
C THR A 753 -34.12 -51.86 50.63
N VAL A 754 -34.70 -52.74 51.46
CA VAL A 754 -35.37 -53.97 50.99
C VAL A 754 -36.88 -53.73 50.89
N THR A 755 -37.49 -54.13 49.77
CA THR A 755 -38.95 -54.26 49.62
C THR A 755 -39.29 -55.64 49.06
N THR A 756 -40.48 -56.15 49.39
CA THR A 756 -40.99 -57.44 48.87
C THR A 756 -42.37 -57.25 48.26
N THR A 757 -42.55 -57.77 47.06
CA THR A 757 -43.84 -57.91 46.38
C THR A 757 -44.24 -59.38 46.44
N ASP A 758 -45.23 -59.72 47.26
CA ASP A 758 -45.71 -61.09 47.52
C ASP A 758 -47.15 -61.35 47.03
N SER A 759 -47.58 -60.62 45.99
CA SER A 759 -48.94 -60.69 45.43
C SER A 759 -49.29 -62.05 44.81
N ASN A 760 -48.30 -62.81 44.35
CA ASN A 760 -48.45 -64.18 43.89
C ASN A 760 -47.29 -65.04 44.41
N GLN A 761 -47.59 -66.23 44.94
CA GLN A 761 -46.56 -67.11 45.53
C GLN A 761 -45.60 -67.70 44.49
N GLY A 762 -46.04 -67.83 43.22
CA GLY A 762 -45.22 -68.29 42.10
C GLY A 762 -44.33 -67.20 41.49
N ASN A 763 -44.40 -65.96 41.98
CA ASN A 763 -43.57 -64.85 41.56
C ASN A 763 -43.42 -63.80 42.68
N ILE A 764 -42.75 -64.17 43.77
CA ILE A 764 -42.41 -63.23 44.85
C ILE A 764 -41.14 -62.47 44.45
N ILE A 765 -41.20 -61.13 44.39
CA ILE A 765 -40.04 -60.31 44.00
C ILE A 765 -39.52 -59.56 45.22
N ILE A 766 -38.27 -59.81 45.59
CA ILE A 766 -37.56 -58.98 46.59
C ILE A 766 -36.73 -57.96 45.82
N THR A 767 -36.95 -56.66 46.06
CA THR A 767 -36.15 -55.58 45.45
C THR A 767 -35.23 -54.97 46.49
N ASN A 768 -33.93 -54.88 46.20
CA ASN A 768 -33.02 -54.01 46.94
C ASN A 768 -32.77 -52.75 46.14
N THR A 769 -33.10 -51.61 46.72
CA THR A 769 -32.94 -50.29 46.11
C THR A 769 -31.76 -49.56 46.76
N HIS A 770 -30.82 -49.09 45.96
CA HIS A 770 -29.74 -48.19 46.37
C HIS A 770 -29.92 -46.85 45.66
N ASN A 771 -30.19 -45.80 46.43
CA ASN A 771 -30.14 -44.44 45.93
C ASN A 771 -28.69 -43.97 46.04
N SER A 772 -27.98 -43.90 44.91
CA SER A 772 -26.59 -43.42 44.84
C SER A 772 -26.45 -42.07 45.54
N GLU A 773 -25.46 -41.93 46.42
CA GLU A 773 -25.22 -40.67 47.10
C GLU A 773 -24.77 -39.61 46.08
N ILE A 774 -25.55 -38.53 45.97
CA ILE A 774 -25.18 -37.34 45.20
C ILE A 774 -24.57 -36.26 46.10
N THR A 775 -23.73 -35.42 45.51
CA THR A 775 -23.16 -34.21 46.09
C THR A 775 -23.43 -33.01 45.18
N GLU A 776 -23.17 -31.83 45.70
CA GLU A 776 -23.13 -30.58 44.94
C GLU A 776 -21.77 -29.90 45.12
N ILE A 777 -21.39 -29.07 44.15
CA ILE A 777 -20.19 -28.23 44.21
C ILE A 777 -20.62 -26.80 43.92
N LYS A 778 -20.31 -25.90 44.84
CA LYS A 778 -20.68 -24.48 44.83
C LYS A 778 -19.43 -23.63 44.94
N GLY A 779 -19.44 -22.49 44.27
CA GLY A 779 -18.37 -21.52 44.34
C GLY A 779 -18.81 -20.14 43.87
N GLU A 780 -18.00 -19.15 44.17
CA GLU A 780 -18.11 -17.80 43.64
C GLU A 780 -16.80 -17.31 43.02
N LYS A 781 -16.92 -16.42 42.03
CA LYS A 781 -15.79 -15.73 41.42
C LYS A 781 -15.60 -14.37 42.08
N HIS A 782 -14.39 -14.12 42.56
CA HIS A 782 -13.97 -12.80 43.03
C HIS A 782 -13.14 -12.07 41.97
N TRP A 783 -13.33 -10.75 41.88
CA TRP A 783 -12.57 -9.88 40.99
C TRP A 783 -11.77 -8.89 41.82
N ASP A 784 -10.43 -9.04 41.83
CA ASP A 784 -9.50 -8.10 42.46
C ASP A 784 -8.96 -7.12 41.40
N ASP A 785 -9.83 -6.20 40.97
CA ASP A 785 -9.66 -5.34 39.79
C ASP A 785 -10.08 -3.88 40.01
N ALA A 786 -10.10 -3.45 41.28
CA ALA A 786 -10.57 -2.13 41.71
C ALA A 786 -11.99 -1.75 41.21
N ASN A 787 -12.92 -2.72 41.17
CA ASN A 787 -14.27 -2.59 40.61
C ASN A 787 -14.27 -2.32 39.09
N ASN A 788 -13.46 -3.07 38.35
CA ASN A 788 -13.31 -2.99 36.90
C ASN A 788 -12.92 -1.57 36.42
N GLN A 789 -11.99 -0.91 37.13
CA GLN A 789 -11.57 0.46 36.84
C GLN A 789 -11.12 0.65 35.37
N ASP A 790 -10.41 -0.34 34.83
CA ASP A 790 -9.83 -0.30 33.49
C ASP A 790 -10.77 -0.87 32.40
N GLY A 791 -11.99 -1.29 32.75
CA GLY A 791 -12.99 -1.82 31.82
C GLY A 791 -12.66 -3.19 31.22
N LYS A 792 -11.62 -3.88 31.72
CA LYS A 792 -11.10 -5.16 31.18
C LYS A 792 -11.82 -6.41 31.67
N ARG A 793 -12.67 -6.34 32.70
CA ARG A 793 -13.39 -7.52 33.21
C ARG A 793 -14.31 -8.09 32.11
N PRO A 794 -14.23 -9.39 31.78
CA PRO A 794 -15.11 -10.01 30.80
C PRO A 794 -16.57 -10.04 31.30
N THR A 795 -17.52 -10.13 30.37
CA THR A 795 -18.95 -10.26 30.69
C THR A 795 -19.35 -11.65 31.20
N SER A 796 -18.48 -12.64 31.01
CA SER A 796 -18.64 -14.02 31.46
C SER A 796 -17.29 -14.71 31.61
N ILE A 797 -17.20 -15.67 32.53
CA ILE A 797 -16.12 -16.67 32.59
C ILE A 797 -16.67 -18.07 32.34
N GLU A 798 -15.79 -19.02 32.07
CA GLU A 798 -16.12 -20.45 32.04
C GLU A 798 -15.41 -21.16 33.19
N VAL A 799 -16.22 -21.79 34.04
CA VAL A 799 -15.75 -22.56 35.20
C VAL A 799 -15.94 -24.03 34.92
N ASN A 800 -14.84 -24.78 34.92
CA ASN A 800 -14.83 -26.22 34.73
C ASN A 800 -14.89 -26.92 36.09
N LEU A 801 -15.77 -27.92 36.20
CA LEU A 801 -15.78 -28.90 37.28
C LEU A 801 -14.95 -30.12 36.86
N LEU A 802 -14.01 -30.52 37.71
CA LEU A 802 -13.18 -31.70 37.52
C LEU A 802 -13.55 -32.78 38.53
N ALA A 803 -13.76 -34.00 38.06
CA ALA A 803 -13.84 -35.23 38.85
C ALA A 803 -12.50 -35.98 38.73
N ASP A 804 -11.82 -36.23 39.85
CA ASP A 804 -10.53 -36.95 39.91
C ASP A 804 -9.47 -36.38 38.93
N GLY A 805 -9.51 -35.08 38.67
CA GLY A 805 -8.59 -34.37 37.78
C GLY A 805 -8.99 -34.37 36.30
N LYS A 806 -10.14 -34.92 35.91
CA LYS A 806 -10.71 -34.80 34.56
C LYS A 806 -11.92 -33.85 34.59
N ILE A 807 -12.01 -32.91 33.65
CA ILE A 807 -13.22 -32.09 33.46
C ILE A 807 -14.42 -33.01 33.15
N ILE A 808 -15.56 -32.72 33.78
CA ILE A 808 -16.83 -33.44 33.63
C ILE A 808 -18.06 -32.53 33.42
N ASP A 809 -17.95 -31.23 33.71
CA ASP A 809 -18.99 -30.23 33.50
C ASP A 809 -18.33 -28.86 33.39
N THR A 810 -18.92 -27.91 32.66
CA THR A 810 -18.43 -26.54 32.53
C THR A 810 -19.61 -25.58 32.54
N LYS A 811 -19.54 -24.57 33.40
CA LYS A 811 -20.60 -23.58 33.59
C LYS A 811 -20.11 -22.19 33.23
N THR A 812 -20.83 -21.53 32.31
CA THR A 812 -20.66 -20.09 32.08
C THR A 812 -21.21 -19.33 33.29
N VAL A 813 -20.42 -18.41 33.83
CA VAL A 813 -20.77 -17.60 35.01
C VAL A 813 -20.69 -16.12 34.63
N THR A 814 -21.74 -15.37 34.94
CA THR A 814 -21.86 -13.95 34.58
C THR A 814 -22.21 -13.07 35.77
N GLU A 815 -22.19 -11.76 35.57
CA GLU A 815 -22.68 -10.79 36.55
C GLU A 815 -24.17 -11.00 36.91
N LYS A 816 -24.99 -11.50 35.97
CA LYS A 816 -26.42 -11.81 36.24
C LYS A 816 -26.60 -12.92 37.27
N ASP A 817 -25.62 -13.82 37.36
CA ASP A 817 -25.57 -14.92 38.32
C ASP A 817 -24.97 -14.47 39.67
N ASN A 818 -24.72 -13.16 39.83
CA ASN A 818 -23.93 -12.56 40.91
C ASN A 818 -22.53 -13.21 41.05
N TRP A 819 -21.95 -13.64 39.92
CA TRP A 819 -20.68 -14.36 39.87
C TRP A 819 -20.65 -15.69 40.66
N LYS A 820 -21.82 -16.30 40.92
CA LYS A 820 -21.93 -17.57 41.64
C LYS A 820 -22.25 -18.73 40.71
N TYR A 821 -21.77 -19.91 41.08
CA TYR A 821 -22.00 -21.13 40.32
C TYR A 821 -22.26 -22.33 41.22
N GLU A 822 -22.89 -23.34 40.63
CA GLU A 822 -23.43 -24.51 41.31
C GLU A 822 -23.55 -25.64 40.31
N PHE A 823 -23.02 -26.80 40.68
CA PHE A 823 -23.11 -28.08 40.01
C PHE A 823 -23.83 -29.04 40.95
N THR A 824 -24.96 -29.63 40.51
CA THR A 824 -25.81 -30.50 41.35
C THR A 824 -25.89 -31.92 40.81
N ASN A 825 -26.45 -32.85 41.59
CA ASN A 825 -26.64 -34.27 41.22
C ASN A 825 -25.34 -35.00 40.87
N LEU A 826 -24.19 -34.55 41.38
CA LEU A 826 -22.89 -35.12 41.10
C LEU A 826 -22.72 -36.44 41.86
N PRO A 827 -22.30 -37.55 41.24
CA PRO A 827 -22.07 -38.81 41.96
C PRO A 827 -20.97 -38.63 43.01
N LYS A 828 -21.27 -38.90 44.28
CA LYS A 828 -20.28 -38.73 45.36
C LYS A 828 -19.19 -39.80 45.32
N TYR A 829 -19.49 -40.97 44.76
CA TYR A 829 -18.57 -42.09 44.60
C TYR A 829 -18.53 -42.60 43.16
N ASN A 830 -17.42 -43.22 42.80
CA ASN A 830 -17.23 -43.99 41.57
C ASN A 830 -16.52 -45.29 41.93
N GLN A 831 -17.14 -46.44 41.65
CA GLN A 831 -16.61 -47.77 42.02
C GLN A 831 -16.21 -47.86 43.52
N GLY A 832 -17.04 -47.32 44.41
CA GLY A 832 -16.79 -47.29 45.86
C GLY A 832 -15.69 -46.33 46.34
N LYS A 833 -15.07 -45.54 45.46
CA LYS A 833 -14.09 -44.49 45.84
C LYS A 833 -14.75 -43.12 45.82
N LEU A 834 -14.44 -42.28 46.81
CA LEU A 834 -14.91 -40.89 46.87
C LEU A 834 -14.33 -40.12 45.67
N ILE A 835 -15.18 -39.48 44.87
CA ILE A 835 -14.73 -38.66 43.74
C ILE A 835 -14.14 -37.36 44.28
N ARG A 836 -12.91 -37.03 43.86
CA ARG A 836 -12.28 -35.75 44.22
C ARG A 836 -12.73 -34.66 43.25
N TYR A 837 -13.72 -33.89 43.67
CA TYR A 837 -14.14 -32.70 42.95
C TYR A 837 -13.21 -31.51 43.19
N THR A 838 -12.84 -30.82 42.11
CA THR A 838 -12.09 -29.55 42.09
C THR A 838 -12.58 -28.68 40.93
N VAL A 839 -12.26 -27.38 40.93
CA VAL A 839 -12.65 -26.44 39.88
C VAL A 839 -11.44 -25.80 39.20
N THR A 840 -11.58 -25.39 37.93
CA THR A 840 -10.62 -24.50 37.24
C THR A 840 -11.35 -23.48 36.39
N GLU A 841 -10.79 -22.29 36.24
CA GLU A 841 -11.25 -21.28 35.30
C GLU A 841 -10.53 -21.46 33.95
N ASN A 842 -11.23 -21.21 32.83
CA ASN A 842 -10.55 -21.01 31.54
C ASN A 842 -9.76 -19.69 31.57
N THR A 843 -8.62 -19.60 30.89
CA THR A 843 -7.73 -18.43 30.94
C THR A 843 -8.47 -17.15 30.58
N VAL A 844 -8.57 -16.24 31.54
CA VAL A 844 -9.09 -14.88 31.32
C VAL A 844 -7.92 -13.98 30.91
N GLU A 845 -8.01 -13.38 29.72
CA GLU A 845 -6.99 -12.46 29.20
C GLU A 845 -6.76 -11.27 30.16
N ASP A 846 -5.49 -10.87 30.34
CA ASP A 846 -5.03 -9.87 31.33
C ASP A 846 -5.21 -10.22 32.83
N TYR A 847 -5.73 -11.40 33.20
CA TYR A 847 -5.91 -11.82 34.59
C TYR A 847 -5.10 -13.07 34.97
N SER A 848 -4.82 -13.22 36.27
CA SER A 848 -4.22 -14.43 36.86
C SER A 848 -5.16 -15.08 37.87
N THR A 849 -5.67 -16.27 37.56
CA THR A 849 -6.60 -17.01 38.43
C THR A 849 -5.91 -17.64 39.64
N THR A 850 -6.54 -17.58 40.81
CA THR A 850 -6.15 -18.37 42.01
C THR A 850 -7.37 -19.12 42.53
N VAL A 851 -7.27 -20.44 42.71
CA VAL A 851 -8.39 -21.27 43.18
C VAL A 851 -8.25 -21.54 44.68
N ASN A 852 -9.25 -21.19 45.49
CA ASN A 852 -9.27 -21.47 46.92
C ASN A 852 -10.45 -22.41 47.26
N GLY A 853 -10.16 -23.71 47.34
CA GLY A 853 -11.18 -24.74 47.49
C GLY A 853 -12.03 -24.86 46.23
N THR A 854 -13.17 -24.18 46.21
CA THR A 854 -14.08 -24.07 45.05
C THR A 854 -14.39 -22.62 44.67
N ASP A 855 -13.71 -21.62 45.23
CA ASP A 855 -13.85 -20.22 44.82
C ASP A 855 -12.69 -19.80 43.88
N LEU A 856 -12.93 -18.81 43.01
CA LEU A 856 -12.07 -18.39 41.87
C LEU A 856 -11.69 -16.90 41.87
#